data_AF-A0A1M6XZ96-F1
#
_entry.id   AF-A0A1M6XZ96-F1
#
_cell.length_a   1.000
_cell.length_b   1.000
_cell.length_c   1.000
_cell.angle_alpha   90.00
_cell.angle_beta   90.00
_cell.angle_gamma   90.00
#
_symmetry.space_group_name_H-M   'P 1'
#
loop_
_entity.id
_entity.type
_entity.pdbx_description
1 polymer ?
#
loop_
_entity_poly.entity_id
_entity_poly.type
_entity_poly.pdbx_seq_one_letter_code
_entity_poly.pdbx_strand_id
1 'polypeptide(L)'
;MPLPNYAAIVTFTPAVGISSIFSEDVRDEVESLASGWTDIQIGIVNGVVDGVYWVYDLYNELRCFDFDGVRDRFKRLFRNAESADWEVPQGRLFGSVFWDFSFINYLRDKQEKGLTTKNDAMSYCSLPENNCNRQEHAWKETAKNLDVLLADAVIAQAGYASRKFVFTKESNELYFRDTTKLDSARMKFTDYFLTNSGMLSDAAWVVRGLEGCYNATNLTGAILTNWIELGKSIYNLDYQDFCKKLAYTYGHNDGYLNDVVECGEFAANWNTAKTFFDSHIGKLQEISNAMVRVSLLAWIDKEFRHYAKDAYKSVYDGIRAWLELAGPMLMDNNLVAKAYASIALYEFLYYGTHENLDYLNTALNMHYGENGGYSEGTGYSQYIWDDVPYVLAALRDAYKLANKMMPTIENKFLRSPYYMTEFSRPVKNYGYIPVEIDDGCTYNPDYRVWSKLTGDANFLNWSEAYPLKQEDGKINPLVAFGFPDKNLYQTKPLGFSPQIGSRSKCKDGICLITAIGAGDTVALSMIAEKGRLWTNGQGHDQQDNLSITLSSSNKGFLIQDRGYSGFDARKKGDNFHRHLHHNVLTIASNCDKSAPDETCLEANAQSDNYVVSVQEIRKRMEEFSGYAPGASWSLLSFLLVHFDLLGNDFNVEGGTEATIVDSLQNIEMDARGYTAKHALTKYDKLIPSTVTNHRSILYFGGNFWVIDRPSEQGMAWLANSSEKYWEGIGIHLYGSLLEDLGIGAKSVPREIPQGSSRTDYPERSNKILPNHWFAIQDNKAKTYVMNYSVDGEVFSKTSTRCPEYFQCFVNTGKDKRLVVPPQGVKYRVSSVLERFSGSPELDGIMLATRNKKNVWEYDVLDGQTFGEYRYENAVDLPALRILLLRR
;
A
#
# COMPACT_ATOMS: atom_id res chain seq x y z
N MET A 1 -36.86 -12.27 27.51
CA MET A 1 -36.51 -10.88 27.88
C MET A 1 -35.48 -10.39 26.89
N PRO A 2 -35.74 -9.33 26.11
CA PRO A 2 -34.74 -8.76 25.22
C PRO A 2 -33.76 -7.90 26.02
N LEU A 3 -32.47 -8.17 25.84
CA LEU A 3 -31.36 -7.34 26.32
C LEU A 3 -31.34 -6.01 25.53
N PRO A 4 -31.00 -4.87 26.15
CA PRO A 4 -30.89 -3.61 25.42
C PRO A 4 -29.62 -3.61 24.55
N ASN A 5 -29.79 -3.34 23.25
CA ASN A 5 -28.72 -2.97 22.35
C ASN A 5 -28.17 -1.59 22.77
N TYR A 6 -26.94 -1.54 23.28
CA TYR A 6 -26.20 -0.29 23.43
C TYR A 6 -25.17 -0.22 22.30
N ALA A 7 -25.52 0.49 21.22
CA ALA A 7 -24.55 1.00 20.26
C ALA A 7 -23.85 2.20 20.90
N ALA A 8 -22.54 2.09 21.14
CA ALA A 8 -21.72 3.21 21.59
C ALA A 8 -21.53 4.17 20.41
N ILE A 9 -22.17 5.34 20.46
CA ILE A 9 -21.93 6.44 19.53
C ILE A 9 -20.91 7.37 20.20
N VAL A 10 -19.68 7.34 19.70
CA VAL A 10 -18.58 8.23 20.10
C VAL A 10 -18.88 9.62 19.52
N THR A 11 -18.89 10.66 20.35
CA THR A 11 -18.97 12.06 19.89
C THR A 11 -17.71 12.80 20.32
N PHE A 12 -17.05 13.38 19.32
CA PHE A 12 -15.77 14.08 19.39
C PHE A 12 -15.92 15.46 20.03
N THR A 13 -14.92 15.88 20.82
CA THR A 13 -14.77 17.28 21.24
C THR A 13 -13.33 17.72 21.03
N PRO A 14 -13.07 18.74 20.20
CA PRO A 14 -11.71 19.22 19.93
C PRO A 14 -11.09 19.88 21.17
N ALA A 15 -9.82 19.58 21.42
CA ALA A 15 -8.97 20.34 22.34
C ALA A 15 -8.75 21.81 21.90
N VAL A 16 -9.21 22.14 20.70
CA VAL A 16 -8.99 23.35 19.90
C VAL A 16 -9.72 24.60 20.43
N GLY A 17 -10.77 24.45 21.26
CA GLY A 17 -11.60 25.58 21.70
C GLY A 17 -11.00 26.52 22.77
N ILE A 18 -9.90 26.14 23.44
CA ILE A 18 -9.30 26.99 24.50
C ILE A 18 -8.14 27.83 23.96
N SER A 19 -7.36 27.31 23.01
CA SER A 19 -6.17 27.98 22.50
C SER A 19 -6.48 29.12 21.52
N SER A 20 -7.69 29.17 20.97
CA SER A 20 -8.12 30.14 19.95
C SER A 20 -8.51 31.52 20.52
N ILE A 21 -8.57 31.70 21.83
CA ILE A 21 -9.06 32.93 22.47
C ILE A 21 -7.90 33.86 22.92
N PHE A 22 -6.65 33.42 22.76
CA PHE A 22 -5.47 34.16 23.21
C PHE A 22 -4.76 34.84 22.03
N SER A 23 -4.34 36.10 22.20
CA SER A 23 -3.54 36.85 21.23
C SER A 23 -2.20 36.14 20.94
N GLU A 24 -1.58 36.40 19.78
CA GLU A 24 -0.32 35.73 19.37
C GLU A 24 0.76 35.72 20.46
N ASP A 25 0.97 36.84 21.16
CA ASP A 25 1.94 36.93 22.27
C ASP A 25 1.59 36.01 23.46
N VAL A 26 0.30 35.74 23.70
CA VAL A 26 -0.20 34.86 24.77
C VAL A 26 -0.23 33.40 24.32
N ARG A 27 -0.36 33.13 23.02
CA ARG A 27 -0.25 31.77 22.45
C ARG A 27 1.18 31.25 22.55
N ASP A 28 2.17 32.10 22.28
CA ASP A 28 3.59 31.79 22.45
C ASP A 28 3.98 31.67 23.93
N GLU A 29 3.39 32.49 24.82
CA GLU A 29 3.51 32.32 26.29
C GLU A 29 2.81 31.06 26.80
N VAL A 30 1.66 30.65 26.25
CA VAL A 30 0.92 29.43 26.62
C VAL A 30 1.61 28.17 26.09
N GLU A 31 2.22 28.17 24.91
CA GLU A 31 3.10 27.08 24.46
C GLU A 31 4.40 27.01 25.30
N SER A 32 4.94 28.15 25.72
CA SER A 32 6.07 28.28 26.65
C SER A 32 5.73 27.86 28.10
N LEU A 33 4.48 28.08 28.55
CA LEU A 33 3.95 27.67 29.86
C LEU A 33 3.48 26.20 29.88
N ALA A 34 2.89 25.70 28.80
CA ALA A 34 2.45 24.31 28.63
C ALA A 34 3.63 23.35 28.47
N SER A 35 4.74 23.82 27.89
CA SER A 35 6.03 23.12 27.96
C SER A 35 6.67 23.15 29.36
N GLY A 36 6.11 23.93 30.30
CA GLY A 36 6.66 24.15 31.63
C GLY A 36 5.86 23.60 32.82
N TRP A 37 4.62 23.13 32.72
CA TRP A 37 3.83 22.79 33.92
C TRP A 37 3.39 21.32 33.95
N THR A 38 3.93 20.58 34.94
CA THR A 38 3.87 19.12 35.05
C THR A 38 2.69 18.52 35.82
N ASP A 39 1.72 19.29 36.34
CA ASP A 39 0.72 18.71 37.26
C ASP A 39 -0.69 19.17 36.94
N ILE A 40 -1.66 18.23 36.86
CA ILE A 40 -3.01 18.28 37.50
C ILE A 40 -3.87 17.05 37.15
N GLN A 41 -4.36 16.39 38.22
CA GLN A 41 -5.14 15.15 38.32
C GLN A 41 -6.69 15.28 38.15
N ILE A 42 -7.34 14.10 38.15
CA ILE A 42 -8.57 13.55 37.47
C ILE A 42 -9.91 13.62 38.25
N GLY A 43 -11.04 13.32 37.55
CA GLY A 43 -12.25 12.63 38.09
C GLY A 43 -13.47 12.49 37.13
N ILE A 44 -13.93 11.25 36.84
CA ILE A 44 -14.98 10.81 35.85
C ILE A 44 -16.40 10.60 36.46
N VAL A 45 -17.51 10.76 35.70
CA VAL A 45 -18.79 9.96 35.87
C VAL A 45 -19.61 9.74 34.56
N ASN A 46 -19.92 8.45 34.28
CA ASN A 46 -21.04 7.76 33.58
C ASN A 46 -21.75 8.28 32.31
N GLY A 47 -21.55 7.54 31.20
CA GLY A 47 -22.64 6.87 30.50
C GLY A 47 -23.55 7.69 29.58
N VAL A 48 -23.21 7.67 28.28
CA VAL A 48 -24.11 7.62 27.11
C VAL A 48 -25.44 8.35 27.27
N VAL A 49 -25.45 9.66 26.97
CA VAL A 49 -26.60 10.50 26.48
C VAL A 49 -26.18 11.98 26.37
N ASP A 50 -25.06 12.41 26.95
CA ASP A 50 -24.75 13.85 27.08
C ASP A 50 -24.00 14.54 25.92
N GLY A 51 -23.46 13.86 24.89
CA GLY A 51 -22.65 14.54 23.85
C GLY A 51 -23.40 15.62 23.05
N VAL A 52 -24.68 15.39 22.77
CA VAL A 52 -25.55 16.35 22.05
C VAL A 52 -25.99 17.49 22.96
N TYR A 53 -26.31 17.20 24.23
CA TYR A 53 -26.56 18.24 25.23
C TYR A 53 -25.29 19.00 25.59
N TRP A 54 -24.12 18.41 25.48
CA TRP A 54 -22.83 19.03 25.76
C TRP A 54 -22.45 20.05 24.69
N VAL A 55 -22.58 19.72 23.39
CA VAL A 55 -22.39 20.71 22.30
C VAL A 55 -23.48 21.78 22.37
N TYR A 56 -24.72 21.41 22.68
CA TYR A 56 -25.85 22.35 22.80
C TYR A 56 -25.75 23.27 24.02
N ASP A 57 -25.30 22.77 25.17
CA ASP A 57 -25.10 23.53 26.41
C ASP A 57 -23.80 24.33 26.34
N LEU A 58 -22.72 23.81 25.75
CA LEU A 58 -21.51 24.60 25.47
C LEU A 58 -21.85 25.75 24.51
N TYR A 59 -22.62 25.47 23.46
CA TYR A 59 -23.13 26.49 22.54
C TYR A 59 -24.04 27.51 23.23
N ASN A 60 -24.89 27.09 24.18
CA ASN A 60 -25.72 28.00 24.99
C ASN A 60 -24.92 28.79 26.04
N GLU A 61 -23.93 28.18 26.71
CA GLU A 61 -23.04 28.79 27.71
C GLU A 61 -22.08 29.80 27.07
N LEU A 62 -21.56 29.49 25.87
CA LEU A 62 -20.82 30.42 25.01
C LEU A 62 -21.71 31.57 24.50
N ARG A 63 -22.98 31.28 24.16
CA ARG A 63 -23.99 32.33 23.87
C ARG A 63 -24.31 33.22 25.08
N CYS A 64 -24.12 32.73 26.29
CA CYS A 64 -24.48 33.40 27.54
C CYS A 64 -23.29 34.00 28.29
N PHE A 65 -22.07 33.94 27.75
CA PHE A 65 -20.85 34.49 28.35
C PHE A 65 -20.51 33.91 29.75
N ASP A 66 -20.86 32.65 30.04
CA ASP A 66 -20.49 31.97 31.30
C ASP A 66 -19.11 31.31 31.19
N PHE A 67 -18.07 32.14 31.18
CA PHE A 67 -16.68 31.71 31.02
C PHE A 67 -16.14 30.88 32.19
N ASP A 68 -16.71 31.02 33.39
CA ASP A 68 -16.33 30.19 34.55
C ASP A 68 -16.89 28.76 34.41
N GLY A 69 -18.11 28.59 33.87
CA GLY A 69 -18.69 27.29 33.52
C GLY A 69 -17.95 26.57 32.39
N VAL A 70 -17.56 27.31 31.34
CA VAL A 70 -16.74 26.80 30.22
C VAL A 70 -15.36 26.34 30.71
N ARG A 71 -14.70 27.14 31.55
CA ARG A 71 -13.42 26.80 32.19
C ARG A 71 -13.53 25.54 33.06
N ASP A 72 -14.58 25.39 33.85
CA ASP A 72 -14.79 24.21 34.69
C ASP A 72 -15.25 22.96 33.92
N ARG A 73 -15.85 23.09 32.73
CA ARG A 73 -16.12 21.95 31.82
C ARG A 73 -14.88 21.52 31.03
N PHE A 74 -14.06 22.44 30.57
CA PHE A 74 -12.79 22.11 29.91
C PHE A 74 -11.77 21.48 30.87
N LYS A 75 -11.71 21.95 32.12
CA LYS A 75 -11.01 21.25 33.20
C LYS A 75 -11.50 19.80 33.37
N ARG A 76 -12.74 19.45 32.99
CA ARG A 76 -13.30 18.09 33.04
C ARG A 76 -13.02 17.25 31.79
N LEU A 77 -12.90 17.86 30.60
CA LEU A 77 -12.56 17.20 29.32
C LEU A 77 -11.15 16.60 29.30
N PHE A 78 -10.16 17.36 29.79
CA PHE A 78 -8.76 16.93 29.82
C PHE A 78 -8.38 16.18 31.11
N ARG A 79 -9.34 15.96 32.02
CA ARG A 79 -9.12 15.29 33.31
C ARG A 79 -9.18 13.76 33.25
N ASN A 80 -9.62 13.15 32.15
CA ASN A 80 -10.07 11.75 32.18
C ASN A 80 -9.12 10.70 31.58
N ALA A 81 -7.84 11.02 31.33
CA ALA A 81 -6.87 10.04 30.85
C ALA A 81 -5.57 9.96 31.66
N GLU A 82 -5.59 10.35 32.93
CA GLU A 82 -4.82 9.55 33.88
C GLU A 82 -5.82 8.58 34.51
N SER A 83 -5.70 7.30 34.23
CA SER A 83 -6.06 6.37 35.29
C SER A 83 -5.01 6.67 36.37
N ALA A 84 -5.44 7.10 37.56
CA ALA A 84 -4.54 7.38 38.68
C ALA A 84 -3.60 6.20 39.00
N ASP A 85 -3.86 5.03 38.40
CA ASP A 85 -3.09 3.78 38.51
C ASP A 85 -2.66 3.21 37.13
N TRP A 86 -2.62 3.99 36.03
CA TRP A 86 -2.18 3.44 34.73
C TRP A 86 -0.66 3.43 34.66
N GLU A 87 -0.11 2.31 35.11
CA GLU A 87 1.30 2.01 34.97
C GLU A 87 1.44 0.68 34.23
N VAL A 88 1.95 0.75 33.00
CA VAL A 88 2.38 -0.47 32.30
C VAL A 88 3.76 -0.85 32.86
N PRO A 89 4.04 -2.13 33.17
CA PRO A 89 5.39 -2.55 33.52
C PRO A 89 6.43 -2.16 32.45
N GLN A 90 7.71 -2.05 32.85
CA GLN A 90 8.79 -1.87 31.86
C GLN A 90 8.85 -3.09 30.94
N GLY A 91 8.86 -2.83 29.64
CA GLY A 91 9.00 -3.86 28.62
C GLY A 91 10.33 -4.58 28.73
N ARG A 92 10.35 -5.84 28.30
CA ARG A 92 11.58 -6.65 28.22
C ARG A 92 11.74 -7.21 26.83
N LEU A 93 12.93 -7.08 26.28
CA LEU A 93 13.34 -7.77 25.06
C LEU A 93 13.62 -9.25 25.37
N PHE A 94 13.33 -10.11 24.40
CA PHE A 94 13.57 -11.55 24.54
C PHE A 94 15.06 -11.86 24.34
N GLY A 95 15.60 -12.80 25.14
CA GLY A 95 17.02 -13.14 25.12
C GLY A 95 17.56 -13.66 23.79
N SER A 96 16.68 -14.06 22.87
CA SER A 96 17.00 -14.45 21.49
C SER A 96 17.65 -13.33 20.69
N VAL A 97 17.36 -12.05 20.97
CA VAL A 97 18.05 -10.90 20.33
C VAL A 97 19.56 -10.93 20.58
N PHE A 98 20.00 -11.53 21.69
CA PHE A 98 21.41 -11.60 22.08
C PHE A 98 22.17 -12.76 21.43
N TRP A 99 21.48 -13.62 20.65
CA TRP A 99 22.13 -14.69 19.89
C TRP A 99 22.63 -14.22 18.52
N ASP A 100 22.12 -13.09 18.02
CA ASP A 100 22.53 -12.48 16.76
C ASP A 100 23.70 -11.51 16.99
N PHE A 101 24.93 -12.06 17.03
CA PHE A 101 26.13 -11.27 17.29
C PHE A 101 26.39 -10.16 16.25
N SER A 102 26.00 -10.38 14.99
CA SER A 102 26.07 -9.36 13.93
C SER A 102 25.21 -8.15 14.27
N PHE A 103 23.96 -8.40 14.68
CA PHE A 103 23.05 -7.33 15.07
C PHE A 103 23.52 -6.61 16.34
N ILE A 104 24.03 -7.34 17.34
CA ILE A 104 24.60 -6.72 18.55
C ILE A 104 25.80 -5.83 18.22
N ASN A 105 26.69 -6.25 17.32
CA ASN A 105 27.81 -5.41 16.88
C ASN A 105 27.34 -4.15 16.13
N TYR A 106 26.29 -4.27 15.30
CA TYR A 106 25.65 -3.12 14.66
C TYR A 106 25.11 -2.13 15.71
N LEU A 107 24.44 -2.61 16.76
CA LEU A 107 23.94 -1.75 17.83
C LEU A 107 25.08 -1.05 18.58
N ARG A 108 26.21 -1.74 18.80
CA ARG A 108 27.40 -1.14 19.45
C ARG A 108 28.00 -0.02 18.61
N ASP A 109 28.20 -0.25 17.31
CA ASP A 109 28.66 0.80 16.38
C ASP A 109 27.69 2.00 16.37
N LYS A 110 26.38 1.73 16.41
CA LYS A 110 25.37 2.79 16.53
C LYS A 110 25.44 3.53 17.87
N GLN A 111 25.61 2.84 18.98
CA GLN A 111 25.76 3.43 20.33
C GLN A 111 27.02 4.30 20.45
N GLU A 112 28.10 3.93 19.76
CA GLU A 112 29.37 4.67 19.77
C GLU A 112 29.29 5.98 18.98
N LYS A 113 28.41 6.07 17.98
CA LYS A 113 28.17 7.33 17.26
C LYS A 113 27.68 8.42 18.22
N GLY A 114 28.25 9.60 18.07
CA GLY A 114 27.81 10.80 18.81
C GLY A 114 26.43 11.25 18.35
N LEU A 115 25.81 12.13 19.15
CA LEU A 115 24.56 12.80 18.78
C LEU A 115 24.87 14.07 17.97
N THR A 116 24.05 14.35 16.96
CA THR A 116 24.13 15.57 16.16
C THR A 116 23.27 16.66 16.82
N THR A 117 23.77 17.89 16.95
CA THR A 117 22.95 18.99 17.48
C THR A 117 21.94 19.47 16.42
N LYS A 118 20.82 20.04 16.86
CA LYS A 118 19.81 20.66 16.00
C LYS A 118 20.43 21.77 15.13
N ASN A 119 21.34 22.56 15.70
CA ASN A 119 22.01 23.64 14.96
C ASN A 119 22.89 23.08 13.83
N ASP A 120 23.66 22.02 14.09
CA ASP A 120 24.48 21.37 13.06
C ASP A 120 23.59 20.76 11.96
N ALA A 121 22.49 20.11 12.35
CA ALA A 121 21.50 19.57 11.41
C ALA A 121 20.91 20.66 10.50
N MET A 122 20.46 21.79 11.08
CA MET A 122 19.87 22.89 10.30
C MET A 122 20.90 23.60 9.42
N SER A 123 22.16 23.70 9.86
CA SER A 123 23.25 24.30 9.06
C SER A 123 23.58 23.49 7.81
N TYR A 124 23.39 22.16 7.82
CA TYR A 124 23.59 21.31 6.64
C TYR A 124 22.73 21.75 5.44
N CYS A 125 21.46 22.09 5.67
CA CYS A 125 20.54 22.59 4.65
C CYS A 125 20.74 24.08 4.29
N SER A 126 21.76 24.74 4.84
CA SER A 126 22.13 26.12 4.49
C SER A 126 23.29 26.18 3.49
N LEU A 127 23.85 25.03 3.10
CA LEU A 127 24.90 24.93 2.11
C LEU A 127 24.30 25.06 0.69
N PRO A 128 24.91 25.86 -0.22
CA PRO A 128 24.39 26.10 -1.57
C PRO A 128 24.18 24.83 -2.42
N GLU A 129 24.90 23.75 -2.09
CA GLU A 129 24.89 22.48 -2.80
C GLU A 129 23.75 21.55 -2.34
N ASN A 130 23.07 21.87 -1.23
CA ASN A 130 22.05 21.02 -0.62
C ASN A 130 20.66 21.61 -0.83
N ASN A 131 19.83 20.95 -1.65
CA ASN A 131 18.41 21.26 -1.76
C ASN A 131 17.63 20.40 -0.75
N CYS A 132 17.56 20.83 0.52
CA CYS A 132 16.82 20.09 1.57
C CYS A 132 15.91 20.97 2.41
N ASN A 133 14.72 20.44 2.76
CA ASN A 133 13.80 21.05 3.70
C ASN A 133 14.39 20.98 5.13
N ARG A 134 14.63 22.15 5.73
CA ARG A 134 15.26 22.27 7.05
C ARG A 134 14.49 21.55 8.16
N GLN A 135 13.15 21.58 8.15
CA GLN A 135 12.34 20.96 9.19
C GLN A 135 12.32 19.43 9.05
N GLU A 136 12.12 18.92 7.85
CA GLU A 136 12.18 17.47 7.56
C GLU A 136 13.56 16.90 7.92
N HIS A 137 14.64 17.58 7.52
CA HIS A 137 15.99 17.15 7.85
C HIS A 137 16.25 17.14 9.36
N ALA A 138 15.78 18.15 10.10
CA ALA A 138 15.93 18.18 11.55
C ALA A 138 15.15 17.06 12.27
N TRP A 139 13.96 16.68 11.77
CA TRP A 139 13.24 15.51 12.27
C TRP A 139 13.94 14.19 11.92
N LYS A 140 14.50 14.08 10.71
CA LYS A 140 15.33 12.94 10.30
C LYS A 140 16.56 12.77 11.18
N GLU A 141 17.26 13.85 11.53
CA GLU A 141 18.36 13.81 12.50
C GLU A 141 17.88 13.50 13.91
N THR A 142 16.71 14.00 14.33
CA THR A 142 16.08 13.61 15.61
C THR A 142 15.86 12.10 15.68
N ALA A 143 15.33 11.47 14.61
CA ALA A 143 15.17 10.02 14.54
C ALA A 143 16.51 9.26 14.62
N LYS A 144 17.56 9.75 13.95
CA LYS A 144 18.92 9.16 14.06
C LYS A 144 19.49 9.26 15.47
N ASN A 145 19.31 10.39 16.15
CA ASN A 145 19.73 10.54 17.54
C ASN A 145 18.95 9.60 18.47
N LEU A 146 17.65 9.40 18.21
CA LEU A 146 16.84 8.43 18.94
C LEU A 146 17.28 6.98 18.68
N ASP A 147 17.75 6.64 17.48
CA ASP A 147 18.35 5.32 17.19
C ASP A 147 19.58 5.06 18.08
N VAL A 148 20.40 6.08 18.36
CA VAL A 148 21.56 5.97 19.27
C VAL A 148 21.10 5.69 20.70
N LEU A 149 20.09 6.43 21.19
CA LEU A 149 19.52 6.20 22.53
C LEU A 149 18.85 4.83 22.66
N LEU A 150 18.17 4.38 21.61
CA LEU A 150 17.51 3.10 21.53
C LEU A 150 18.52 1.95 21.50
N ALA A 151 19.59 2.07 20.71
CA ALA A 151 20.69 1.10 20.71
C ALA A 151 21.35 0.98 22.10
N ASP A 152 21.61 2.11 22.77
CA ASP A 152 22.11 2.12 24.15
C ASP A 152 21.16 1.41 25.12
N ALA A 153 19.84 1.59 24.98
CA ALA A 153 18.85 1.00 25.86
C ALA A 153 18.75 -0.51 25.66
N VAL A 154 18.78 -0.96 24.40
CA VAL A 154 18.78 -2.38 24.03
C VAL A 154 20.03 -3.07 24.59
N ILE A 155 21.22 -2.49 24.41
CA ILE A 155 22.49 -3.05 24.91
C ILE A 155 22.51 -3.08 26.44
N ALA A 156 21.98 -2.06 27.10
CA ALA A 156 21.90 -2.02 28.55
C ALA A 156 20.94 -3.10 29.10
N GLN A 157 19.76 -3.26 28.49
CA GLN A 157 18.81 -4.30 28.89
C GLN A 157 19.35 -5.72 28.63
N ALA A 158 20.26 -5.87 27.66
CA ALA A 158 20.99 -7.11 27.42
C ALA A 158 21.97 -7.51 28.54
N GLY A 159 22.34 -6.58 29.41
CA GLY A 159 23.41 -6.77 30.38
C GLY A 159 24.82 -6.71 29.76
N TYR A 160 24.97 -6.21 28.53
CA TYR A 160 26.29 -6.07 27.88
C TYR A 160 27.05 -4.82 28.34
N ALA A 161 26.34 -3.77 28.77
CA ALA A 161 26.92 -2.53 29.28
C ALA A 161 25.94 -1.83 30.24
N SER A 162 26.42 -0.89 31.05
CA SER A 162 25.54 0.08 31.73
C SER A 162 25.02 1.12 30.72
N ARG A 163 23.90 1.79 31.03
CA ARG A 163 23.40 2.90 30.22
C ARG A 163 24.48 3.96 30.02
N LYS A 164 24.79 4.29 28.77
CA LYS A 164 25.67 5.40 28.40
C LYS A 164 24.98 6.73 28.68
N PHE A 165 23.72 6.85 28.29
CA PHE A 165 22.94 8.09 28.45
C PHE A 165 22.05 8.03 29.68
N VAL A 166 22.21 9.00 30.58
CA VAL A 166 21.41 9.14 31.81
C VAL A 166 20.69 10.48 31.77
N PHE A 167 19.39 10.47 32.09
CA PHE A 167 18.52 11.62 32.00
C PHE A 167 18.33 12.28 33.37
N THR A 168 18.30 13.61 33.41
CA THR A 168 17.99 14.40 34.61
C THR A 168 17.01 15.52 34.28
N LYS A 169 16.00 15.71 35.14
CA LYS A 169 15.08 16.85 35.10
C LYS A 169 15.47 17.85 36.18
N GLU A 170 15.70 19.10 35.81
CA GLU A 170 15.79 20.20 36.78
C GLU A 170 14.80 21.29 36.38
N SER A 171 13.92 21.64 37.33
CA SER A 171 12.78 22.52 37.04
C SER A 171 11.99 21.99 35.81
N ASN A 172 11.74 22.86 34.84
CA ASN A 172 11.00 22.56 33.61
C ASN A 172 11.92 22.17 32.45
N GLU A 173 13.24 22.13 32.66
CA GLU A 173 14.21 21.84 31.61
C GLU A 173 14.74 20.41 31.72
N LEU A 174 14.79 19.74 30.58
CA LEU A 174 15.23 18.36 30.46
C LEU A 174 16.68 18.29 29.99
N TYR A 175 17.46 17.45 30.65
CA TYR A 175 18.88 17.28 30.40
C TYR A 175 19.27 15.81 30.33
N PHE A 176 20.40 15.54 29.70
CA PHE A 176 21.02 14.23 29.73
C PHE A 176 22.56 14.32 29.76
N ARG A 177 23.21 13.23 30.16
CA ARG A 177 24.67 13.12 30.26
C ARG A 177 25.17 11.86 29.57
N ASP A 178 26.32 11.97 28.89
CA ASP A 178 27.09 10.82 28.40
C ASP A 178 28.09 10.36 29.50
N THR A 179 27.76 9.27 30.18
CA THR A 179 28.54 8.77 31.33
C THR A 179 29.90 8.19 30.94
N THR A 180 30.15 7.95 29.66
CA THR A 180 31.45 7.43 29.18
C THR A 180 32.51 8.53 29.06
N LYS A 181 32.12 9.80 29.14
CA LYS A 181 33.01 10.96 29.09
C LYS A 181 33.09 11.60 30.48
N LEU A 182 34.26 11.48 31.11
CA LEU A 182 34.53 11.96 32.48
C LEU A 182 34.14 13.43 32.70
N ASP A 183 34.25 14.27 31.66
CA ASP A 183 33.89 15.70 31.67
C ASP A 183 32.73 16.07 30.74
N SER A 184 31.81 15.14 30.43
CA SER A 184 30.64 15.50 29.62
C SER A 184 29.84 16.61 30.32
N ALA A 185 29.82 17.80 29.72
CA ALA A 185 28.90 18.85 30.13
C ALA A 185 27.47 18.30 30.09
N ARG A 186 26.64 18.80 30.98
CA ARG A 186 25.21 18.51 30.97
C ARG A 186 24.62 19.01 29.66
N MET A 187 23.99 18.11 28.89
CA MET A 187 23.47 18.42 27.57
C MET A 187 21.96 18.71 27.66
N LYS A 188 21.51 19.83 27.11
CA LYS A 188 20.09 20.17 27.07
C LYS A 188 19.39 19.27 26.04
N PHE A 189 18.29 18.63 26.43
CA PHE A 189 17.60 17.67 25.58
C PHE A 189 17.14 18.29 24.24
N THR A 190 16.57 19.49 24.30
CA THR A 190 16.04 20.21 23.12
C THR A 190 17.12 20.65 22.11
N ASP A 191 18.40 20.60 22.49
CA ASP A 191 19.51 20.92 21.58
C ASP A 191 19.80 19.76 20.61
N TYR A 192 19.32 18.56 20.91
CA TYR A 192 19.56 17.34 20.13
C TYR A 192 18.27 16.70 19.58
N PHE A 193 17.12 17.03 20.18
CA PHE A 193 15.84 16.41 19.84
C PHE A 193 14.77 17.48 19.61
N LEU A 194 14.02 17.34 18.51
CA LEU A 194 12.80 18.10 18.31
C LEU A 194 11.66 17.53 19.16
N THR A 195 10.95 18.43 19.84
CA THR A 195 9.87 18.13 20.80
C THR A 195 8.58 18.90 20.50
N ASN A 196 8.51 19.62 19.38
CA ASN A 196 7.30 20.29 18.88
C ASN A 196 7.21 20.06 17.37
N SER A 197 6.06 19.57 16.91
CA SER A 197 5.79 19.28 15.50
C SER A 197 5.34 20.49 14.69
N GLY A 198 4.79 21.54 15.31
CA GLY A 198 4.07 22.63 14.63
C GLY A 198 2.71 22.22 14.06
N MET A 199 2.45 20.92 13.90
CA MET A 199 1.22 20.37 13.31
C MET A 199 -0.04 20.71 14.10
N LEU A 200 0.09 20.92 15.41
CA LEU A 200 -1.03 21.34 16.24
C LEU A 200 -1.50 22.76 15.87
N SER A 201 -0.56 23.68 15.61
CA SER A 201 -0.86 25.04 15.14
C SER A 201 -1.47 25.01 13.74
N ASP A 202 -0.92 24.17 12.86
CA ASP A 202 -1.40 23.99 11.49
C ASP A 202 -2.86 23.47 11.48
N ALA A 203 -3.16 22.44 12.28
CA ALA A 203 -4.51 21.92 12.44
C ALA A 203 -5.47 22.95 13.05
N ALA A 204 -5.02 23.70 14.05
CA ALA A 204 -5.81 24.77 14.68
C ALA A 204 -6.12 25.93 13.72
N TRP A 205 -5.22 26.26 12.79
CA TRP A 205 -5.50 27.23 11.74
C TRP A 205 -6.61 26.75 10.80
N VAL A 206 -6.57 25.48 10.36
CA VAL A 206 -7.62 24.92 9.49
C VAL A 206 -8.98 24.94 10.16
N VAL A 207 -9.07 24.50 11.42
CA VAL A 207 -10.33 24.51 12.17
C VAL A 207 -10.89 25.92 12.31
N ARG A 208 -10.07 26.92 12.65
CA ARG A 208 -10.52 28.33 12.73
C ARG A 208 -11.05 28.86 11.40
N GLY A 209 -10.36 28.57 10.30
CA GLY A 209 -10.83 28.98 8.97
C GLY A 209 -12.18 28.35 8.59
N LEU A 210 -12.39 27.09 8.95
CA LEU A 210 -13.66 26.38 8.77
C LEU A 210 -14.77 26.95 9.66
N GLU A 211 -14.46 27.28 10.92
CA GLU A 211 -15.39 27.95 11.84
C GLU A 211 -15.79 29.33 11.30
N GLY A 212 -14.84 30.14 10.86
CA GLY A 212 -15.09 31.43 10.22
C GLY A 212 -15.99 31.30 8.99
N CYS A 213 -15.75 30.31 8.13
CA CYS A 213 -16.61 30.06 6.96
C CYS A 213 -17.99 29.53 7.30
N TYR A 214 -18.11 28.61 8.26
CA TYR A 214 -19.40 28.11 8.72
C TYR A 214 -20.24 29.25 9.33
N ASN A 215 -19.62 30.09 10.18
CA ASN A 215 -20.25 31.25 10.78
C ASN A 215 -20.68 32.27 9.72
N ALA A 216 -19.82 32.58 8.75
CA ALA A 216 -20.15 33.46 7.63
C ALA A 216 -21.34 32.95 6.80
N THR A 217 -21.43 31.64 6.55
CA THR A 217 -22.48 30.99 5.72
C THR A 217 -23.82 30.88 6.45
N ASN A 218 -23.80 30.49 7.73
CA ASN A 218 -24.98 30.33 8.56
C ASN A 218 -25.62 31.70 8.90
N LEU A 219 -24.79 32.73 9.05
CA LEU A 219 -25.24 34.12 9.11
C LEU A 219 -25.82 34.58 7.77
N THR A 220 -25.23 34.28 6.61
CA THR A 220 -25.82 34.69 5.31
C THR A 220 -27.19 34.06 5.02
N GLY A 221 -27.47 32.84 5.45
CA GLY A 221 -28.80 32.22 5.30
C GLY A 221 -29.90 32.88 6.17
N ALA A 222 -29.58 33.18 7.44
CA ALA A 222 -30.49 33.87 8.36
C ALA A 222 -30.60 35.38 8.05
N ILE A 223 -29.50 36.01 7.65
CA ILE A 223 -29.42 37.42 7.24
C ILE A 223 -30.13 37.61 5.89
N LEU A 224 -29.97 36.76 4.87
CA LEU A 224 -30.71 36.90 3.61
C LEU A 224 -32.23 36.81 3.82
N THR A 225 -32.69 35.94 4.72
CA THR A 225 -34.10 35.83 5.10
C THR A 225 -34.58 37.09 5.84
N ASN A 226 -33.79 37.58 6.81
CA ASN A 226 -34.04 38.85 7.50
C ASN A 226 -33.93 40.07 6.58
N TRP A 227 -33.11 40.03 5.53
CA TRP A 227 -32.97 41.09 4.52
C TRP A 227 -34.10 41.08 3.50
N ILE A 228 -34.62 39.91 3.16
CA ILE A 228 -35.86 39.76 2.38
C ILE A 228 -37.07 40.24 3.20
N GLU A 229 -37.11 39.98 4.51
CA GLU A 229 -38.14 40.53 5.41
C GLU A 229 -37.95 42.04 5.70
N LEU A 230 -36.70 42.51 5.87
CA LEU A 230 -36.37 43.92 6.02
C LEU A 230 -36.74 44.67 4.74
N GLY A 231 -36.39 44.14 3.56
CA GLY A 231 -36.79 44.63 2.24
C GLY A 231 -38.30 44.71 2.05
N LYS A 232 -39.06 43.76 2.61
CA LYS A 232 -40.53 43.81 2.65
C LYS A 232 -41.07 44.86 3.65
N SER A 233 -40.32 45.16 4.71
CA SER A 233 -40.69 46.13 5.75
C SER A 233 -40.26 47.59 5.45
N ILE A 234 -39.27 47.80 4.58
CA ILE A 234 -38.71 49.12 4.23
C ILE A 234 -39.75 50.04 3.57
N TYR A 235 -40.79 49.50 2.93
CA TYR A 235 -41.85 50.31 2.32
C TYR A 235 -42.74 51.07 3.32
N ASN A 236 -42.66 50.77 4.64
CA ASN A 236 -43.60 51.28 5.65
C ASN A 236 -42.95 51.91 6.90
N LEU A 237 -41.66 52.27 6.88
CA LEU A 237 -40.94 52.80 8.06
C LEU A 237 -40.55 54.28 7.89
N ASP A 238 -40.63 55.05 8.99
CA ASP A 238 -40.12 56.44 9.07
C ASP A 238 -38.58 56.45 9.27
N TYR A 239 -37.92 57.49 8.76
CA TYR A 239 -36.47 57.64 8.64
C TYR A 239 -35.71 57.55 9.97
N GLN A 240 -36.33 57.96 11.09
CA GLN A 240 -35.74 57.84 12.43
C GLN A 240 -35.68 56.38 12.94
N ASP A 241 -36.69 55.56 12.64
CA ASP A 241 -36.70 54.13 12.99
C ASP A 241 -35.81 53.31 12.05
N PHE A 242 -35.65 53.76 10.81
CA PHE A 242 -34.66 53.23 9.87
C PHE A 242 -33.23 53.42 10.40
N CYS A 243 -32.85 54.63 10.84
CA CYS A 243 -31.50 54.89 11.37
C CYS A 243 -31.20 54.14 12.68
N LYS A 244 -32.18 53.98 13.59
CA LYS A 244 -32.01 53.17 14.81
C LYS A 244 -31.85 51.68 14.49
N LYS A 245 -32.63 51.14 13.56
CA LYS A 245 -32.47 49.75 13.12
C LYS A 245 -31.17 49.54 12.35
N LEU A 246 -30.73 50.49 11.53
CA LEU A 246 -29.45 50.40 10.82
C LEU A 246 -28.26 50.39 11.80
N ALA A 247 -28.25 51.27 12.79
CA ALA A 247 -27.22 51.30 13.82
C ALA A 247 -27.24 50.05 14.73
N TYR A 248 -28.42 49.49 15.02
CA TYR A 248 -28.56 48.23 15.76
C TYR A 248 -28.15 47.00 14.94
N THR A 249 -28.29 47.05 13.60
CA THR A 249 -27.92 45.96 12.68
C THR A 249 -26.42 45.97 12.33
N TYR A 250 -25.78 47.15 12.30
CA TYR A 250 -24.36 47.28 11.96
C TYR A 250 -23.44 47.48 13.18
N GLY A 251 -23.94 47.94 14.33
CA GLY A 251 -23.12 48.32 15.48
C GLY A 251 -22.61 47.17 16.36
N HIS A 252 -22.88 45.90 16.01
CA HIS A 252 -22.62 44.75 16.89
C HIS A 252 -22.09 43.51 16.18
N ASN A 253 -21.27 43.66 15.14
CA ASN A 253 -20.72 42.48 14.49
C ASN A 253 -19.30 42.66 13.93
N ASP A 254 -18.38 43.17 14.77
CA ASP A 254 -16.93 42.98 14.55
C ASP A 254 -16.58 41.49 14.35
N GLY A 255 -17.35 40.59 14.99
CA GLY A 255 -17.30 39.15 14.77
C GLY A 255 -17.65 38.74 13.34
N TYR A 256 -18.63 39.36 12.67
CA TYR A 256 -18.93 39.09 11.25
C TYR A 256 -17.79 39.54 10.33
N LEU A 257 -17.20 40.71 10.59
CA LEU A 257 -16.07 41.17 9.79
C LEU A 257 -14.87 40.23 9.96
N ASN A 258 -14.61 39.78 11.19
CA ASN A 258 -13.56 38.80 11.49
C ASN A 258 -13.88 37.43 10.87
N ASP A 259 -15.08 36.88 11.04
CA ASP A 259 -15.48 35.58 10.46
C ASP A 259 -15.42 35.60 8.92
N VAL A 260 -15.79 36.72 8.29
CA VAL A 260 -15.71 36.91 6.81
C VAL A 260 -14.27 37.13 6.35
N VAL A 261 -13.44 37.84 7.11
CA VAL A 261 -12.01 38.01 6.81
C VAL A 261 -11.28 36.68 7.02
N GLU A 262 -11.50 35.98 8.12
CA GLU A 262 -10.97 34.65 8.39
C GLU A 262 -11.43 33.64 7.35
N CYS A 263 -12.71 33.65 6.96
CA CYS A 263 -13.19 32.82 5.85
C CYS A 263 -12.58 33.23 4.51
N GLY A 264 -12.41 34.54 4.25
CA GLY A 264 -11.80 35.05 3.02
C GLY A 264 -10.31 34.70 2.91
N GLU A 265 -9.57 34.83 4.00
CA GLU A 265 -8.15 34.44 4.12
C GLU A 265 -7.99 32.92 4.05
N PHE A 266 -8.84 32.17 4.76
CA PHE A 266 -8.88 30.72 4.67
C PHE A 266 -9.23 30.27 3.26
N ALA A 267 -10.27 30.80 2.61
CA ALA A 267 -10.66 30.43 1.25
C ALA A 267 -9.59 30.84 0.20
N ALA A 268 -8.95 32.00 0.35
CA ALA A 268 -7.86 32.42 -0.53
C ALA A 268 -6.64 31.50 -0.42
N ASN A 269 -6.26 31.11 0.81
CA ASN A 269 -5.16 30.19 1.08
C ASN A 269 -5.54 28.71 0.86
N TRP A 270 -6.83 28.39 0.89
CA TRP A 270 -7.35 27.06 0.58
C TRP A 270 -7.49 26.85 -0.93
N ASN A 271 -7.70 27.90 -1.74
CA ASN A 271 -7.61 27.77 -3.19
C ASN A 271 -6.20 27.41 -3.69
N THR A 272 -5.18 27.53 -2.83
CA THR A 272 -3.83 26.98 -3.02
C THR A 272 -3.60 25.65 -2.24
N ALA A 273 -4.65 25.03 -1.67
CA ALA A 273 -4.62 23.92 -0.70
C ALA A 273 -4.02 22.60 -1.18
N LYS A 274 -3.95 22.34 -2.49
CA LYS A 274 -3.22 21.17 -3.00
C LYS A 274 -1.78 21.17 -2.44
N THR A 275 -1.16 22.35 -2.44
CA THR A 275 0.15 22.59 -1.83
C THR A 275 0.16 22.52 -0.29
N PHE A 276 -0.96 22.77 0.39
CA PHE A 276 -1.04 22.78 1.86
C PHE A 276 -0.95 21.37 2.44
N PHE A 277 -1.75 20.41 1.96
CA PHE A 277 -1.64 19.03 2.43
C PHE A 277 -0.34 18.37 1.95
N ASP A 278 0.02 18.56 0.68
CA ASP A 278 1.24 17.97 0.08
C ASP A 278 2.51 18.45 0.80
N SER A 279 2.58 19.71 1.24
CA SER A 279 3.74 20.24 1.96
C SER A 279 3.95 19.67 3.37
N HIS A 280 2.95 19.00 3.95
CA HIS A 280 3.02 18.41 5.29
C HIS A 280 3.25 16.90 5.30
N ILE A 281 3.10 16.21 4.16
CA ILE A 281 3.30 14.74 4.03
C ILE A 281 4.75 14.36 4.41
N GLY A 282 5.75 15.02 3.82
CA GLY A 282 7.17 14.74 4.12
C GLY A 282 7.51 14.99 5.59
N LYS A 283 6.93 16.05 6.18
CA LYS A 283 7.07 16.37 7.60
C LYS A 283 6.42 15.31 8.50
N LEU A 284 5.20 14.86 8.17
CA LEU A 284 4.48 13.81 8.91
C LEU A 284 5.23 12.48 8.88
N GLN A 285 5.83 12.13 7.75
CA GLN A 285 6.67 10.95 7.63
C GLN A 285 7.85 10.98 8.60
N GLU A 286 8.62 12.08 8.61
CA GLU A 286 9.79 12.18 9.48
C GLU A 286 9.44 12.30 10.97
N ILE A 287 8.34 12.97 11.32
CA ILE A 287 7.83 13.01 12.69
C ILE A 287 7.38 11.60 13.13
N SER A 288 6.65 10.88 12.27
CA SER A 288 6.18 9.52 12.57
C SER A 288 7.36 8.58 12.80
N ASN A 289 8.43 8.67 11.99
CA ASN A 289 9.67 7.93 12.19
C ASN A 289 10.26 8.18 13.60
N ALA A 290 10.30 9.45 14.04
CA ALA A 290 10.77 9.80 15.37
C ALA A 290 9.85 9.26 16.48
N MET A 291 8.54 9.39 16.33
CA MET A 291 7.56 8.94 17.34
C MET A 291 7.53 7.42 17.53
N VAL A 292 7.79 6.62 16.48
CA VAL A 292 8.01 5.17 16.62
C VAL A 292 9.15 4.89 17.59
N ARG A 293 10.28 5.60 17.45
CA ARG A 293 11.47 5.42 18.30
C ARG A 293 11.24 5.91 19.72
N VAL A 294 10.54 7.05 19.89
CA VAL A 294 10.12 7.55 21.20
C VAL A 294 9.27 6.50 21.91
N SER A 295 8.26 5.95 21.24
CA SER A 295 7.34 4.96 21.81
C SER A 295 8.05 3.66 22.20
N LEU A 296 8.92 3.14 21.32
CA LEU A 296 9.67 1.92 21.58
C LEU A 296 10.74 2.11 22.66
N LEU A 297 11.41 3.27 22.72
CA LEU A 297 12.34 3.58 23.81
C LEU A 297 11.60 3.71 25.14
N ALA A 298 10.48 4.44 25.18
CA ALA A 298 9.63 4.54 26.35
C ALA A 298 9.09 3.17 26.80
N TRP A 299 8.90 2.23 25.89
CA TRP A 299 8.49 0.88 26.25
C TRP A 299 9.55 0.16 27.10
N ILE A 300 10.81 0.16 26.67
CA ILE A 300 11.89 -0.64 27.31
C ILE A 300 12.72 0.13 28.34
N ASP A 301 12.65 1.45 28.38
CA ASP A 301 13.38 2.31 29.32
C ASP A 301 12.39 3.11 30.18
N LYS A 302 12.26 2.71 31.45
CA LYS A 302 11.35 3.36 32.40
C LYS A 302 11.81 4.78 32.75
N GLU A 303 13.12 5.06 32.79
CA GLU A 303 13.60 6.41 33.05
C GLU A 303 13.17 7.31 31.89
N PHE A 304 13.56 6.96 30.66
CA PHE A 304 13.16 7.71 29.45
C PHE A 304 11.65 7.85 29.32
N ARG A 305 10.86 6.83 29.69
CA ARG A 305 9.40 6.90 29.65
C ARG A 305 8.85 8.10 30.41
N HIS A 306 9.37 8.40 31.60
CA HIS A 306 8.93 9.56 32.38
C HIS A 306 9.26 10.87 31.63
N TYR A 307 10.45 10.94 31.02
CA TYR A 307 10.85 12.10 30.21
C TYR A 307 9.97 12.29 28.97
N ALA A 308 9.67 11.21 28.25
CA ALA A 308 8.92 11.26 27.00
C ALA A 308 7.44 11.62 27.20
N LYS A 309 6.86 11.39 28.39
CA LYS A 309 5.51 11.87 28.74
C LYS A 309 5.43 13.39 28.61
N ASP A 310 6.41 14.11 29.16
CA ASP A 310 6.43 15.57 29.15
C ASP A 310 6.94 16.10 27.80
N ALA A 311 8.07 15.57 27.33
CA ALA A 311 8.78 16.12 26.17
C ALA A 311 8.03 15.96 24.84
N TYR A 312 7.30 14.86 24.65
CA TYR A 312 6.71 14.51 23.35
C TYR A 312 5.19 14.60 23.31
N LYS A 313 4.54 15.08 24.39
CA LYS A 313 3.09 15.24 24.42
C LYS A 313 2.59 16.17 23.31
N SER A 314 3.23 17.33 23.11
CA SER A 314 2.87 18.27 22.04
C SER A 314 3.00 17.65 20.64
N VAL A 315 3.99 16.78 20.44
CA VAL A 315 4.19 16.06 19.17
C VAL A 315 3.07 15.04 18.96
N TYR A 316 2.75 14.22 19.99
CA TYR A 316 1.63 13.28 19.97
C TYR A 316 0.31 14.00 19.66
N ASP A 317 -0.01 15.07 20.40
CA ASP A 317 -1.23 15.85 20.23
C ASP A 317 -1.29 16.47 18.83
N GLY A 318 -0.17 16.97 18.31
CA GLY A 318 -0.08 17.55 16.97
C GLY A 318 -0.27 16.52 15.85
N ILE A 319 0.34 15.34 15.92
CA ILE A 319 0.11 14.26 14.94
C ILE A 319 -1.34 13.81 15.01
N ARG A 320 -1.87 13.58 16.21
CA ARG A 320 -3.25 13.15 16.41
C ARG A 320 -4.23 14.16 15.82
N ALA A 321 -4.10 15.44 16.16
CA ALA A 321 -4.94 16.50 15.62
C ALA A 321 -4.86 16.60 14.10
N TRP A 322 -3.66 16.47 13.54
CA TRP A 322 -3.46 16.45 12.10
C TRP A 322 -4.12 15.24 11.43
N LEU A 323 -4.00 14.04 12.02
CA LEU A 323 -4.63 12.83 11.49
C LEU A 323 -6.15 12.83 11.66
N GLU A 324 -6.70 13.46 12.70
CA GLU A 324 -8.15 13.65 12.83
C GLU A 324 -8.70 14.56 11.71
N LEU A 325 -7.92 15.55 11.27
CA LEU A 325 -8.27 16.47 10.19
C LEU A 325 -8.04 15.86 8.80
N ALA A 326 -6.81 15.43 8.54
CA ALA A 326 -6.32 15.05 7.22
C ALA A 326 -6.38 13.54 6.97
N GLY A 327 -6.34 12.72 8.03
CA GLY A 327 -6.39 11.25 7.94
C GLY A 327 -7.57 10.78 7.09
N PRO A 328 -8.82 11.23 7.33
CA PRO A 328 -9.97 10.93 6.47
C PRO A 328 -9.80 11.20 4.98
N MET A 329 -9.05 12.25 4.62
CA MET A 329 -8.85 12.69 3.23
C MET A 329 -7.62 12.03 2.59
N LEU A 330 -6.69 11.56 3.43
CA LEU A 330 -5.44 10.92 3.05
C LEU A 330 -5.44 9.43 3.41
N MET A 331 -6.58 8.83 3.73
CA MET A 331 -6.64 7.42 4.15
C MET A 331 -6.22 6.46 3.05
N ASP A 332 -6.30 6.89 1.78
CA ASP A 332 -5.75 6.18 0.63
C ASP A 332 -4.20 6.31 0.55
N ASN A 333 -3.55 6.88 1.58
CA ASN A 333 -2.10 7.04 1.64
C ASN A 333 -1.50 6.15 2.74
N ASN A 334 -0.51 5.34 2.37
CA ASN A 334 0.22 4.45 3.29
C ASN A 334 0.77 5.15 4.54
N LEU A 335 1.08 6.46 4.44
CA LEU A 335 1.60 7.27 5.53
C LEU A 335 0.62 7.38 6.71
N VAL A 336 -0.69 7.38 6.46
CA VAL A 336 -1.70 7.50 7.52
C VAL A 336 -1.67 6.29 8.45
N ALA A 337 -1.58 5.07 7.89
CA ALA A 337 -1.42 3.85 8.68
C ALA A 337 -0.16 3.93 9.55
N LYS A 338 0.97 4.36 8.96
CA LYS A 338 2.23 4.52 9.69
C LYS A 338 2.14 5.57 10.81
N ALA A 339 1.48 6.70 10.54
CA ALA A 339 1.34 7.79 11.50
C ALA A 339 0.47 7.37 12.70
N TYR A 340 -0.68 6.71 12.47
CA TYR A 340 -1.48 6.13 13.56
C TYR A 340 -0.69 5.11 14.38
N ALA A 341 0.05 4.21 13.71
CA ALA A 341 0.91 3.26 14.41
C ALA A 341 1.96 3.97 15.27
N SER A 342 2.60 5.04 14.76
CA SER A 342 3.68 5.76 15.46
C SER A 342 3.27 6.30 16.83
N ILE A 343 1.98 6.59 17.02
CA ILE A 343 1.42 7.12 18.26
C ILE A 343 0.58 6.11 19.04
N ALA A 344 0.28 4.92 18.50
CA ALA A 344 -0.55 3.92 19.17
C ALA A 344 0.12 3.32 20.43
N LEU A 345 1.42 3.02 20.36
CA LEU A 345 2.16 2.53 21.54
C LEU A 345 2.36 3.64 22.58
N TYR A 346 2.67 4.87 22.14
CA TYR A 346 2.71 6.03 23.04
C TYR A 346 1.38 6.17 23.79
N GLU A 347 0.27 6.21 23.05
CA GLU A 347 -1.07 6.33 23.59
C GLU A 347 -1.36 5.26 24.65
N PHE A 348 -1.09 3.99 24.33
CA PHE A 348 -1.33 2.92 25.27
C PHE A 348 -0.44 3.02 26.52
N LEU A 349 0.84 3.38 26.39
CA LEU A 349 1.75 3.46 27.54
C LEU A 349 1.39 4.58 28.52
N TYR A 350 0.89 5.71 28.02
CA TYR A 350 0.64 6.90 28.84
C TYR A 350 -0.82 7.11 29.22
N TYR A 351 -1.75 6.70 28.36
CA TYR A 351 -3.19 6.97 28.52
C TYR A 351 -4.03 5.69 28.63
N GLY A 352 -3.49 4.53 28.23
CA GLY A 352 -4.17 3.23 28.33
C GLY A 352 -5.34 3.04 27.37
N THR A 353 -5.43 3.89 26.34
CA THR A 353 -6.46 3.81 25.28
C THR A 353 -5.94 3.07 24.04
N HIS A 354 -6.84 2.81 23.09
CA HIS A 354 -6.58 2.03 21.87
C HIS A 354 -7.13 2.68 20.60
N GLU A 355 -7.49 3.96 20.67
CA GLU A 355 -8.16 4.66 19.57
C GLU A 355 -7.26 4.69 18.32
N ASN A 356 -5.97 4.99 18.50
CA ASN A 356 -5.02 5.00 17.39
C ASN A 356 -4.75 3.59 16.81
N LEU A 357 -4.95 2.53 17.59
CA LEU A 357 -4.90 1.15 17.07
C LEU A 357 -6.14 0.82 16.22
N ASP A 358 -7.31 1.31 16.60
CA ASP A 358 -8.54 1.13 15.80
C ASP A 358 -8.48 1.90 14.48
N TYR A 359 -7.93 3.12 14.49
CA TYR A 359 -7.68 3.89 13.28
C TYR A 359 -6.63 3.23 12.38
N LEU A 360 -5.55 2.70 12.96
CA LEU A 360 -4.58 1.88 12.23
C LEU A 360 -5.26 0.70 11.55
N ASN A 361 -6.10 -0.07 12.26
CA ASN A 361 -6.82 -1.21 11.68
C ASN A 361 -7.72 -0.80 10.52
N THR A 362 -8.40 0.35 10.64
CA THR A 362 -9.23 0.91 9.56
C THR A 362 -8.40 1.21 8.32
N ALA A 363 -7.26 1.89 8.48
CA ALA A 363 -6.35 2.21 7.39
C ALA A 363 -5.77 0.93 6.74
N LEU A 364 -5.36 -0.05 7.55
CA LEU A 364 -4.86 -1.34 7.05
C LEU A 364 -5.93 -2.11 6.26
N ASN A 365 -7.19 -2.10 6.70
CA ASN A 365 -8.28 -2.81 6.03
C ASN A 365 -8.61 -2.24 4.64
N MET A 366 -8.35 -0.95 4.42
CA MET A 366 -8.62 -0.28 3.14
C MET A 366 -7.61 -0.63 2.05
N HIS A 367 -6.34 -0.80 2.41
CA HIS A 367 -5.27 -1.00 1.44
C HIS A 367 -4.87 -2.44 1.20
N TYR A 368 -5.05 -3.32 2.20
CA TYR A 368 -4.72 -4.72 2.03
C TYR A 368 -5.91 -5.49 1.46
N GLY A 369 -5.62 -6.30 0.46
CA GLY A 369 -6.52 -7.29 -0.10
C GLY A 369 -6.78 -8.43 0.88
N GLU A 370 -7.78 -9.26 0.58
CA GLU A 370 -8.21 -10.36 1.45
C GLU A 370 -7.08 -11.37 1.74
N ASN A 371 -6.07 -11.46 0.87
CA ASN A 371 -4.94 -12.37 1.03
C ASN A 371 -3.66 -11.67 1.46
N GLY A 372 -3.68 -10.36 1.68
CA GLY A 372 -2.54 -9.57 2.13
C GLY A 372 -1.73 -8.89 1.02
N GLY A 373 -2.21 -8.88 -0.23
CA GLY A 373 -1.66 -8.01 -1.28
C GLY A 373 -1.96 -6.54 -0.96
N TYR A 374 -1.04 -5.64 -1.29
CA TYR A 374 -1.17 -4.21 -0.98
C TYR A 374 -1.53 -3.43 -2.26
N SER A 375 -2.53 -2.53 -2.17
CA SER A 375 -3.09 -1.84 -3.34
C SER A 375 -2.09 -1.00 -4.12
N GLU A 376 -1.11 -0.37 -3.47
CA GLU A 376 -0.07 0.44 -4.13
C GLU A 376 1.20 -0.38 -4.46
N GLY A 377 1.10 -1.71 -4.45
CA GLY A 377 2.23 -2.59 -4.69
C GLY A 377 3.11 -2.86 -3.46
N THR A 378 3.91 -3.92 -3.57
CA THR A 378 4.66 -4.49 -2.44
C THR A 378 5.81 -3.60 -1.97
N GLY A 379 6.41 -2.79 -2.84
CA GLY A 379 7.34 -1.71 -2.45
C GLY A 379 6.74 -0.69 -1.47
N TYR A 380 5.47 -0.30 -1.65
CA TYR A 380 4.82 0.66 -0.75
C TYR A 380 4.40 0.04 0.59
N SER A 381 4.07 -1.25 0.56
CA SER A 381 3.80 -2.04 1.76
C SER A 381 5.02 -2.10 2.71
N GLN A 382 6.24 -2.07 2.16
CA GLN A 382 7.48 -2.03 2.94
C GLN A 382 7.57 -0.81 3.87
N TYR A 383 7.08 0.36 3.46
CA TYR A 383 7.07 1.56 4.33
C TYR A 383 6.25 1.36 5.60
N ILE A 384 5.22 0.51 5.54
CA ILE A 384 4.41 0.11 6.69
C ILE A 384 5.19 -0.95 7.49
N TRP A 385 5.77 -1.96 6.83
CA TRP A 385 6.47 -3.05 7.49
C TRP A 385 7.75 -2.65 8.23
N ASP A 386 8.39 -1.56 7.84
CA ASP A 386 9.63 -1.08 8.47
C ASP A 386 9.45 -0.62 9.92
N ASP A 387 8.22 -0.23 10.30
CA ASP A 387 7.95 0.31 11.63
C ASP A 387 6.75 -0.37 12.31
N VAL A 388 5.63 -0.51 11.60
CA VAL A 388 4.34 -0.90 12.19
C VAL A 388 4.39 -2.28 12.86
N PRO A 389 5.00 -3.33 12.27
CA PRO A 389 5.12 -4.63 12.93
C PRO A 389 5.84 -4.57 14.27
N TYR A 390 6.91 -3.78 14.38
CA TYR A 390 7.68 -3.66 15.63
C TYR A 390 6.88 -2.95 16.72
N VAL A 391 6.16 -1.89 16.34
CA VAL A 391 5.23 -1.19 17.24
C VAL A 391 4.13 -2.13 17.71
N LEU A 392 3.48 -2.85 16.80
CA LEU A 392 2.41 -3.80 17.14
C LEU A 392 2.92 -4.94 18.03
N ALA A 393 4.15 -5.40 17.83
CA ALA A 393 4.76 -6.46 18.64
C ALA A 393 5.03 -5.97 20.06
N ALA A 394 5.55 -4.75 20.21
CA ALA A 394 5.73 -4.10 21.51
C ALA A 394 4.39 -3.81 22.19
N LEU A 395 3.39 -3.36 21.43
CA LEU A 395 2.04 -3.10 21.91
C LEU A 395 1.40 -4.39 22.45
N ARG A 396 1.48 -5.49 21.70
CA ARG A 396 0.99 -6.81 22.15
C ARG A 396 1.62 -7.25 23.46
N ASP A 397 2.93 -7.07 23.62
CA ASP A 397 3.64 -7.36 24.88
C ASP A 397 3.18 -6.43 26.00
N ALA A 398 2.94 -5.14 25.72
CA ALA A 398 2.45 -4.15 26.67
C ALA A 398 1.04 -4.48 27.18
N TYR A 399 0.11 -4.83 26.30
CA TYR A 399 -1.22 -5.30 26.68
C TYR A 399 -1.16 -6.55 27.55
N LYS A 400 -0.33 -7.53 27.16
CA LYS A 400 -0.13 -8.76 27.93
C LYS A 400 0.41 -8.46 29.33
N LEU A 401 1.40 -7.56 29.46
CA LEU A 401 1.97 -7.18 30.75
C LEU A 401 1.02 -6.35 31.62
N ALA A 402 0.16 -5.54 31.00
CA ALA A 402 -0.93 -4.84 31.67
C ALA A 402 -2.13 -5.74 32.02
N ASN A 403 -2.07 -7.05 31.71
CA ASN A 403 -3.17 -8.00 31.84
C ASN A 403 -4.46 -7.51 31.15
N LYS A 404 -4.29 -6.94 29.95
CA LYS A 404 -5.37 -6.47 29.07
C LYS A 404 -5.37 -7.30 27.79
N MET A 405 -6.55 -7.43 27.20
CA MET A 405 -6.70 -7.99 25.86
C MET A 405 -6.45 -6.87 24.85
N MET A 406 -5.48 -7.07 23.96
CA MET A 406 -5.26 -6.16 22.83
C MET A 406 -6.40 -6.32 21.84
N PRO A 407 -6.94 -5.23 21.26
CA PRO A 407 -7.79 -5.32 20.07
C PRO A 407 -7.13 -6.14 18.97
N THR A 408 -7.94 -6.87 18.20
CA THR A 408 -7.44 -7.70 17.10
C THR A 408 -6.76 -6.81 16.06
N ILE A 409 -5.58 -7.22 15.60
CA ILE A 409 -4.88 -6.57 14.48
C ILE A 409 -5.56 -6.98 13.17
N GLU A 410 -5.71 -6.05 12.24
CA GLU A 410 -6.31 -6.30 10.93
C GLU A 410 -5.72 -7.56 10.25
N ASN A 411 -6.58 -8.54 10.00
CA ASN A 411 -6.18 -9.86 9.53
C ASN A 411 -5.64 -9.84 8.09
N LYS A 412 -6.12 -8.92 7.24
CA LYS A 412 -5.56 -8.73 5.89
C LYS A 412 -4.08 -8.33 5.94
N PHE A 413 -3.74 -7.41 6.84
CA PHE A 413 -2.35 -7.02 7.10
C PHE A 413 -1.51 -8.20 7.64
N LEU A 414 -2.05 -8.99 8.58
CA LEU A 414 -1.35 -10.17 9.11
C LEU A 414 -1.11 -11.27 8.06
N ARG A 415 -1.84 -11.26 6.93
CA ARG A 415 -1.62 -12.17 5.79
C ARG A 415 -0.52 -11.70 4.84
N SER A 416 -0.13 -10.42 4.88
CA SER A 416 0.86 -9.84 3.97
C SER A 416 2.23 -10.56 3.92
N PRO A 417 2.86 -11.02 5.02
CA PRO A 417 4.12 -11.75 4.91
C PRO A 417 3.96 -13.15 4.29
N TYR A 418 2.78 -13.77 4.41
CA TYR A 418 2.46 -15.00 3.68
C TYR A 418 2.30 -14.73 2.19
N TYR A 419 1.58 -13.65 1.85
CA TYR A 419 1.39 -13.20 0.47
C TYR A 419 2.73 -12.98 -0.22
N MET A 420 3.65 -12.26 0.42
CA MET A 420 4.99 -12.00 -0.12
C MET A 420 5.75 -13.28 -0.45
N THR A 421 5.77 -14.21 0.49
CA THR A 421 6.47 -15.49 0.31
C THR A 421 5.82 -16.34 -0.78
N GLU A 422 4.49 -16.28 -0.86
CA GLU A 422 3.67 -17.00 -1.83
C GLU A 422 3.88 -16.49 -3.26
N PHE A 423 3.95 -15.16 -3.42
CA PHE A 423 4.12 -14.46 -4.69
C PHE A 423 5.56 -13.98 -4.90
N SER A 424 6.53 -14.82 -4.52
CA SER A 424 7.94 -14.62 -4.83
C SER A 424 8.44 -15.56 -5.92
N ARG A 425 9.32 -15.04 -6.77
CA ARG A 425 9.88 -15.70 -7.95
C ARG A 425 11.38 -15.97 -7.77
N PRO A 426 11.90 -17.11 -8.24
CA PRO A 426 13.29 -17.48 -8.07
C PRO A 426 14.19 -16.73 -9.07
N VAL A 427 15.28 -16.13 -8.58
CA VAL A 427 16.24 -15.41 -9.41
C VAL A 427 17.65 -15.83 -9.01
N LYS A 428 18.43 -16.23 -10.03
CA LYS A 428 19.85 -16.62 -9.89
C LYS A 428 20.62 -15.59 -9.06
N ASN A 429 21.38 -16.08 -8.08
CA ASN A 429 22.21 -15.30 -7.13
C ASN A 429 21.44 -14.44 -6.11
N TYR A 430 20.12 -14.25 -6.27
CA TYR A 430 19.34 -13.33 -5.42
C TYR A 430 18.27 -14.04 -4.60
N GLY A 431 17.95 -15.30 -4.93
CA GLY A 431 16.98 -16.09 -4.18
C GLY A 431 15.56 -15.79 -4.64
N TYR A 432 14.61 -15.72 -3.70
CA TYR A 432 13.22 -15.44 -3.99
C TYR A 432 12.95 -13.94 -3.88
N ILE A 433 12.43 -13.35 -4.96
CA ILE A 433 12.10 -11.94 -5.08
C ILE A 433 10.58 -11.80 -5.27
N PRO A 434 9.88 -10.98 -4.50
CA PRO A 434 8.46 -10.73 -4.68
C PRO A 434 8.11 -10.24 -6.10
N VAL A 435 6.90 -10.59 -6.56
CA VAL A 435 6.29 -10.05 -7.77
C VAL A 435 5.75 -8.65 -7.46
N GLU A 436 6.03 -7.70 -8.34
CA GLU A 436 5.85 -6.28 -8.13
C GLU A 436 4.82 -5.74 -9.12
N ILE A 437 4.10 -4.72 -8.69
CA ILE A 437 3.04 -4.02 -9.44
C ILE A 437 3.41 -2.53 -9.61
N ASP A 438 4.21 -1.97 -8.69
CA ASP A 438 4.73 -0.60 -8.84
C ASP A 438 6.25 -0.49 -8.64
N ASP A 439 6.67 -0.09 -7.44
CA ASP A 439 8.06 0.12 -7.08
C ASP A 439 8.70 -1.21 -6.74
N GLY A 440 9.67 -1.62 -7.54
CA GLY A 440 10.29 -2.92 -7.39
C GLY A 440 10.75 -3.18 -5.94
N CYS A 441 10.12 -4.13 -5.24
CA CYS A 441 10.49 -4.53 -3.88
C CYS A 441 11.99 -4.77 -3.74
N THR A 442 12.49 -4.20 -2.65
CA THR A 442 13.91 -3.99 -2.42
C THR A 442 14.50 -5.05 -1.47
N TYR A 443 13.65 -5.79 -0.73
CA TYR A 443 14.06 -6.82 0.26
C TYR A 443 12.83 -7.61 0.83
N ASN A 444 13.09 -8.76 1.45
CA ASN A 444 12.08 -9.56 2.14
C ASN A 444 11.74 -8.96 3.53
N PRO A 445 10.48 -9.00 4.00
CA PRO A 445 10.11 -8.46 5.32
C PRO A 445 10.89 -9.15 6.45
N ASP A 446 11.06 -8.48 7.60
CA ASP A 446 11.63 -9.13 8.78
C ASP A 446 10.68 -10.20 9.32
N TYR A 447 10.85 -11.45 8.90
CA TYR A 447 9.98 -12.52 9.34
C TYR A 447 10.06 -12.82 10.85
N ARG A 448 11.07 -12.33 11.59
CA ARG A 448 11.13 -12.51 13.06
C ARG A 448 9.98 -11.78 13.75
N VAL A 449 9.76 -10.52 13.40
CA VAL A 449 8.67 -9.73 14.00
C VAL A 449 7.31 -10.29 13.61
N TRP A 450 7.17 -10.81 12.39
CA TRP A 450 5.95 -11.50 11.96
C TRP A 450 5.70 -12.80 12.72
N SER A 451 6.76 -13.58 13.01
CA SER A 451 6.66 -14.75 13.88
C SER A 451 6.17 -14.37 15.27
N LYS A 452 6.74 -13.30 15.85
CA LYS A 452 6.30 -12.77 17.15
C LYS A 452 4.84 -12.30 17.12
N LEU A 453 4.43 -11.57 16.08
CA LEU A 453 3.07 -11.03 15.95
C LEU A 453 2.01 -12.10 15.75
N THR A 454 2.29 -13.11 14.94
CA THR A 454 1.31 -14.16 14.58
C THR A 454 1.39 -15.37 15.50
N GLY A 455 2.53 -15.60 16.15
CA GLY A 455 2.83 -16.84 16.85
C GLY A 455 3.14 -18.02 15.91
N ASP A 456 3.32 -17.77 14.60
CA ASP A 456 3.70 -18.81 13.64
C ASP A 456 5.23 -18.94 13.58
N ALA A 457 5.76 -20.09 13.99
CA ALA A 457 7.19 -20.40 13.95
C ALA A 457 7.72 -20.67 12.53
N ASN A 458 6.86 -20.88 11.53
CA ASN A 458 7.26 -21.02 10.13
C ASN A 458 8.05 -19.80 9.64
N PHE A 459 7.67 -18.61 10.10
CA PHE A 459 8.36 -17.36 9.78
C PHE A 459 9.82 -17.34 10.25
N LEU A 460 10.19 -18.10 11.28
CA LEU A 460 11.60 -18.19 11.71
C LEU A 460 12.46 -18.95 10.70
N ASN A 461 11.91 -19.96 10.01
CA ASN A 461 12.60 -20.57 8.88
C ASN A 461 12.74 -19.61 7.71
N TRP A 462 11.74 -18.75 7.50
CA TRP A 462 11.77 -17.76 6.41
C TRP A 462 12.79 -16.68 6.69
N SER A 463 12.91 -16.25 7.94
CA SER A 463 13.98 -15.34 8.38
C SER A 463 15.38 -15.91 8.18
N GLU A 464 15.56 -17.23 8.27
CA GLU A 464 16.87 -17.87 8.06
C GLU A 464 17.18 -18.08 6.58
N ALA A 465 16.18 -18.40 5.76
CA ALA A 465 16.37 -18.53 4.32
C ALA A 465 16.47 -17.18 3.59
N TYR A 466 15.77 -16.17 4.11
CA TYR A 466 15.67 -14.83 3.54
C TYR A 466 15.93 -13.77 4.64
N PRO A 467 17.14 -13.73 5.21
CA PRO A 467 17.45 -12.77 6.26
C PRO A 467 17.44 -11.33 5.72
N LEU A 468 17.03 -10.39 6.56
CA LEU A 468 17.31 -8.97 6.33
C LEU A 468 18.82 -8.77 6.22
N LYS A 469 19.27 -8.10 5.15
CA LYS A 469 20.70 -7.86 4.94
C LYS A 469 21.06 -6.41 5.24
N GLN A 470 22.34 -6.17 5.56
CA GLN A 470 22.80 -4.83 5.91
C GLN A 470 22.79 -3.91 4.68
N GLU A 471 23.10 -4.46 3.51
CA GLU A 471 23.05 -3.77 2.22
C GLU A 471 21.66 -3.23 1.87
N ASP A 472 20.59 -3.82 2.41
CA ASP A 472 19.21 -3.35 2.21
C ASP A 472 18.92 -2.02 2.94
N GLY A 473 19.80 -1.61 3.88
CA GLY A 473 19.65 -0.37 4.63
C GLY A 473 18.53 -0.37 5.67
N LYS A 474 17.94 -1.54 5.94
CA LYS A 474 16.76 -1.70 6.83
C LYS A 474 17.07 -2.27 8.21
N ILE A 475 18.31 -2.74 8.43
CA ILE A 475 18.76 -3.11 9.78
C ILE A 475 18.88 -1.83 10.62
N ASN A 476 18.06 -1.73 11.66
CA ASN A 476 17.99 -0.59 12.58
C ASN A 476 17.70 -1.09 14.01
N PRO A 477 17.77 -0.22 15.04
CA PRO A 477 17.54 -0.64 16.42
C PRO A 477 16.13 -1.19 16.72
N LEU A 478 15.13 -0.90 15.89
CA LEU A 478 13.75 -1.39 16.06
C LEU A 478 13.67 -2.91 15.86
N VAL A 479 14.59 -3.48 15.07
CA VAL A 479 14.72 -4.95 14.85
C VAL A 479 14.80 -5.72 16.17
N ALA A 480 15.35 -5.11 17.24
CA ALA A 480 15.42 -5.73 18.57
C ALA A 480 14.04 -6.14 19.12
N PHE A 481 12.99 -5.40 18.77
CA PHE A 481 11.61 -5.64 19.25
C PHE A 481 10.91 -6.78 18.51
N GLY A 482 11.48 -7.20 17.37
CA GLY A 482 10.95 -8.27 16.52
C GLY A 482 11.31 -9.69 16.97
N PHE A 483 12.31 -9.86 17.85
CA PHE A 483 12.74 -11.20 18.27
C PHE A 483 11.68 -11.88 19.14
N PRO A 484 11.18 -13.09 18.76
CA PRO A 484 10.24 -13.84 19.58
C PRO A 484 10.93 -14.56 20.75
N ASP A 485 10.13 -15.14 21.63
CA ASP A 485 10.64 -15.91 22.76
C ASP A 485 11.31 -17.22 22.35
N LYS A 486 12.09 -17.80 23.27
CA LYS A 486 12.82 -19.06 23.04
C LYS A 486 11.90 -20.25 22.76
N ASN A 487 10.68 -20.27 23.29
CA ASN A 487 9.77 -21.40 23.07
C ASN A 487 9.30 -21.42 21.61
N LEU A 488 9.05 -20.25 21.02
CA LEU A 488 8.70 -20.16 19.60
C LEU A 488 9.87 -20.58 18.69
N TYR A 489 11.12 -20.25 19.07
CA TYR A 489 12.30 -20.78 18.35
C TYR A 489 12.40 -22.32 18.43
N GLN A 490 11.96 -22.94 19.52
CA GLN A 490 11.99 -24.40 19.68
C GLN A 490 10.92 -25.13 18.84
N THR A 491 9.84 -24.45 18.46
CA THR A 491 8.79 -25.02 17.59
C THR A 491 9.05 -24.78 16.10
N LYS A 492 10.17 -24.13 15.75
CA LYS A 492 10.58 -23.88 14.37
C LYS A 492 10.72 -25.21 13.60
N PRO A 493 10.10 -25.35 12.40
CA PRO A 493 10.25 -26.55 11.58
C PRO A 493 11.70 -26.77 11.11
N LEU A 494 12.08 -27.99 10.73
CA LEU A 494 13.47 -28.34 10.33
C LEU A 494 13.91 -27.87 8.92
N GLY A 495 13.17 -26.95 8.30
CA GLY A 495 13.48 -26.38 6.98
C GLY A 495 12.28 -26.39 6.02
N PHE A 496 12.49 -25.89 4.81
CA PHE A 496 11.51 -25.98 3.74
C PHE A 496 11.55 -27.35 3.10
N SER A 497 10.40 -28.01 2.93
CA SER A 497 10.33 -29.21 2.08
C SER A 497 10.25 -28.78 0.61
N PRO A 498 11.30 -28.99 -0.22
CA PRO A 498 11.16 -28.77 -1.65
C PRO A 498 10.21 -29.84 -2.19
N GLN A 499 9.02 -29.43 -2.62
CA GLN A 499 8.14 -30.30 -3.37
C GLN A 499 8.50 -30.16 -4.85
N ILE A 500 9.05 -31.22 -5.44
CA ILE A 500 9.22 -31.32 -6.90
C ILE A 500 7.82 -31.28 -7.54
N GLY A 501 7.69 -30.55 -8.64
CA GLY A 501 6.44 -30.42 -9.39
C GLY A 501 6.05 -28.97 -9.66
N SER A 502 4.81 -28.76 -10.08
CA SER A 502 4.26 -27.44 -10.37
C SER A 502 3.30 -26.97 -9.26
N ARG A 503 3.30 -25.67 -8.95
CA ARG A 503 2.35 -25.00 -8.05
C ARG A 503 1.79 -23.74 -8.72
N SER A 504 0.52 -23.42 -8.50
CA SER A 504 -0.12 -22.23 -9.06
C SER A 504 -1.04 -21.58 -8.05
N LYS A 505 -1.04 -20.24 -8.00
CA LYS A 505 -1.94 -19.44 -7.16
C LYS A 505 -2.28 -18.13 -7.88
N CYS A 506 -3.49 -17.62 -7.66
CA CYS A 506 -3.86 -16.28 -8.11
C CYS A 506 -4.74 -15.59 -7.09
N LYS A 507 -4.25 -14.48 -6.53
CA LYS A 507 -4.87 -13.72 -5.43
C LYS A 507 -4.45 -12.26 -5.54
N ASP A 508 -5.33 -11.37 -5.09
CA ASP A 508 -5.06 -9.93 -4.92
C ASP A 508 -4.29 -9.29 -6.08
N GLY A 509 -4.68 -9.60 -7.33
CA GLY A 509 -4.07 -9.00 -8.53
C GLY A 509 -2.90 -9.76 -9.13
N ILE A 510 -2.33 -10.75 -8.45
CA ILE A 510 -1.17 -11.51 -8.97
C ILE A 510 -1.55 -12.96 -9.21
N CYS A 511 -1.32 -13.44 -10.44
CA CYS A 511 -1.30 -14.87 -10.74
C CYS A 511 0.15 -15.35 -10.91
N LEU A 512 0.53 -16.44 -10.25
CA LEU A 512 1.87 -17.04 -10.32
C LEU A 512 1.77 -18.55 -10.51
N ILE A 513 2.57 -19.07 -11.44
CA ILE A 513 2.83 -20.49 -11.58
C ILE A 513 4.33 -20.74 -11.41
N THR A 514 4.71 -21.63 -10.50
CA THR A 514 6.11 -22.05 -10.26
C THR A 514 6.26 -23.53 -10.60
N ALA A 515 7.27 -23.86 -11.39
CA ALA A 515 7.69 -25.23 -11.68
C ALA A 515 9.05 -25.50 -11.02
N ILE A 516 9.11 -26.55 -10.20
CA ILE A 516 10.30 -26.97 -9.43
C ILE A 516 10.82 -28.27 -10.06
N GLY A 517 11.86 -28.16 -10.88
CA GLY A 517 12.57 -29.27 -11.51
C GLY A 517 13.75 -29.79 -10.67
N ALA A 518 14.43 -30.83 -11.15
CA ALA A 518 15.53 -31.49 -10.43
C ALA A 518 16.79 -30.61 -10.24
N GLY A 519 16.88 -29.48 -10.94
CA GLY A 519 18.01 -28.56 -10.82
C GLY A 519 17.69 -27.10 -11.14
N ASP A 520 16.46 -26.76 -11.54
CA ASP A 520 16.01 -25.38 -11.75
C ASP A 520 14.59 -25.22 -11.21
N THR A 521 14.31 -24.05 -10.62
CA THR A 521 12.98 -23.58 -10.32
C THR A 521 12.68 -22.39 -11.21
N VAL A 522 11.57 -22.44 -11.94
CA VAL A 522 11.16 -21.40 -12.88
C VAL A 522 9.78 -20.92 -12.50
N ALA A 523 9.54 -19.61 -12.55
CA ALA A 523 8.24 -19.03 -12.26
C ALA A 523 7.79 -18.03 -13.32
N LEU A 524 6.51 -18.11 -13.69
CA LEU A 524 5.81 -17.21 -14.59
C LEU A 524 4.69 -16.52 -13.82
N SER A 525 4.73 -15.18 -13.76
CA SER A 525 3.67 -14.36 -13.18
C SER A 525 2.90 -13.57 -14.24
N MET A 526 1.68 -13.17 -13.89
CA MET A 526 0.84 -12.23 -14.63
C MET A 526 0.10 -11.31 -13.66
N ILE A 527 0.04 -10.02 -13.98
CA ILE A 527 -0.75 -9.02 -13.24
C ILE A 527 -2.19 -8.98 -13.79
N ALA A 528 -3.18 -8.95 -12.91
CA ALA A 528 -4.60 -8.96 -13.23
C ALA A 528 -5.43 -8.34 -12.09
N GLU A 529 -5.33 -7.02 -11.94
CA GLU A 529 -5.94 -6.24 -10.87
C GLU A 529 -7.34 -5.73 -11.21
N LYS A 530 -8.21 -5.75 -10.19
CA LYS A 530 -9.61 -5.29 -10.29
C LYS A 530 -10.16 -4.85 -8.94
N GLY A 531 -11.25 -4.09 -8.97
CA GLY A 531 -12.01 -3.72 -7.79
C GLY A 531 -11.20 -2.84 -6.85
N ARG A 532 -11.39 -3.02 -5.53
CA ARG A 532 -10.80 -2.13 -4.51
C ARG A 532 -9.27 -2.07 -4.52
N LEU A 533 -8.59 -3.18 -4.81
CA LEU A 533 -7.14 -3.21 -4.90
C LEU A 533 -6.65 -2.30 -6.02
N TRP A 534 -7.28 -2.40 -7.19
CA TRP A 534 -7.02 -1.51 -8.31
C TRP A 534 -7.41 -0.06 -7.98
N THR A 535 -8.63 0.21 -7.48
CA THR A 535 -9.10 1.59 -7.23
C THR A 535 -8.31 2.32 -6.15
N ASN A 536 -7.73 1.60 -5.19
CA ASN A 536 -6.98 2.15 -4.07
C ASN A 536 -5.46 2.14 -4.33
N GLY A 537 -5.01 1.59 -5.46
CA GLY A 537 -3.62 1.68 -5.92
C GLY A 537 -3.33 2.90 -6.79
N GLN A 538 -4.39 3.58 -7.26
CA GLN A 538 -4.35 4.62 -8.28
C GLN A 538 -3.50 5.83 -7.85
N GLY A 539 -2.22 5.85 -8.22
CA GLY A 539 -1.24 6.88 -7.81
C GLY A 539 0.18 6.33 -7.79
N HIS A 540 0.28 5.03 -7.52
CA HIS A 540 1.48 4.22 -7.55
C HIS A 540 1.30 3.01 -8.48
N ASP A 541 0.10 2.43 -8.52
CA ASP A 541 -0.25 1.37 -9.48
C ASP A 541 0.05 1.74 -10.95
N GLN A 542 0.63 0.79 -11.70
CA GLN A 542 1.12 0.98 -13.05
C GLN A 542 0.06 0.62 -14.10
N GLN A 543 0.29 0.99 -15.35
CA GLN A 543 -0.53 0.51 -16.47
C GLN A 543 -0.06 -0.87 -16.95
N ASP A 544 0.17 -1.79 -16.04
CA ASP A 544 0.84 -3.06 -16.29
C ASP A 544 -0.12 -4.26 -16.27
N ASN A 545 -1.43 -4.03 -16.22
CA ASN A 545 -2.41 -5.11 -16.27
C ASN A 545 -2.18 -6.03 -17.49
N LEU A 546 -2.13 -7.34 -17.23
CA LEU A 546 -1.68 -8.43 -18.10
C LEU A 546 -0.16 -8.54 -18.34
N SER A 547 0.67 -7.69 -17.76
CA SER A 547 2.13 -7.80 -17.81
C SER A 547 2.57 -9.12 -17.20
N ILE A 548 3.63 -9.71 -17.78
CA ILE A 548 4.20 -10.98 -17.33
C ILE A 548 5.62 -10.79 -16.80
N THR A 549 6.04 -11.66 -15.88
CA THR A 549 7.47 -11.85 -15.54
C THR A 549 7.81 -13.33 -15.59
N LEU A 550 8.94 -13.67 -16.21
CA LEU A 550 9.48 -15.02 -16.29
C LEU A 550 10.90 -15.05 -15.68
N SER A 551 11.11 -15.91 -14.69
CA SER A 551 12.36 -15.99 -13.93
C SER A 551 12.77 -17.42 -13.60
N SER A 552 14.06 -17.63 -13.41
CA SER A 552 14.71 -18.93 -13.17
C SER A 552 15.76 -18.81 -12.07
N SER A 553 15.82 -19.81 -11.19
CA SER A 553 16.89 -19.93 -10.18
C SER A 553 18.27 -20.12 -10.82
N ASN A 554 18.36 -20.67 -12.03
CA ASN A 554 19.62 -20.93 -12.72
C ASN A 554 20.03 -19.84 -13.71
N LYS A 555 19.05 -19.18 -14.33
CA LYS A 555 19.30 -18.18 -15.39
C LYS A 555 19.04 -16.74 -14.94
N GLY A 556 18.29 -16.52 -13.87
CA GLY A 556 17.87 -15.19 -13.43
C GLY A 556 16.58 -14.76 -14.13
N PHE A 557 16.41 -13.46 -14.35
CA PHE A 557 15.30 -12.95 -15.15
C PHE A 557 15.46 -13.33 -16.63
N LEU A 558 14.35 -13.72 -17.26
CA LEU A 558 14.28 -14.07 -18.68
C LEU A 558 13.39 -13.06 -19.42
N ILE A 559 12.23 -12.79 -18.82
CA ILE A 559 11.40 -11.61 -19.10
C ILE A 559 11.22 -10.92 -17.76
N GLN A 560 11.62 -9.68 -17.64
CA GLN A 560 11.50 -8.88 -16.42
C GLN A 560 10.57 -7.71 -16.68
N ASP A 561 9.91 -7.19 -15.65
CA ASP A 561 9.38 -5.83 -15.78
C ASP A 561 10.55 -4.86 -16.06
N ARG A 562 10.26 -3.72 -16.70
CA ARG A 562 11.24 -2.68 -17.02
C ARG A 562 12.05 -2.28 -15.79
N GLY A 563 11.45 -2.27 -14.61
CA GLY A 563 12.14 -1.95 -13.35
C GLY A 563 12.22 -0.44 -13.07
N TYR A 564 12.37 -0.10 -11.79
CA TYR A 564 12.21 1.27 -11.27
C TYR A 564 13.52 2.07 -11.34
N SER A 565 13.42 3.37 -11.69
CA SER A 565 14.57 4.26 -11.86
C SER A 565 14.92 5.14 -10.64
N GLY A 566 14.11 5.17 -9.58
CA GLY A 566 14.24 6.16 -8.50
C GLY A 566 13.58 7.49 -8.86
N PHE A 567 12.75 8.06 -7.97
CA PHE A 567 12.03 9.32 -8.21
C PHE A 567 12.94 10.46 -8.71
N ASP A 568 14.13 10.59 -8.12
CA ASP A 568 15.08 11.67 -8.45
C ASP A 568 15.78 11.50 -9.80
N ALA A 569 15.76 10.29 -10.39
CA ALA A 569 16.36 10.01 -11.69
C ALA A 569 15.33 9.96 -12.83
N ARG A 570 14.02 10.00 -12.51
CA ARG A 570 12.93 10.08 -13.50
C ARG A 570 12.99 11.45 -14.18
N LYS A 571 13.47 11.50 -15.44
CA LYS A 571 13.40 12.73 -16.25
C LYS A 571 11.96 13.02 -16.63
N LYS A 572 11.61 14.29 -16.85
CA LYS A 572 10.33 14.70 -17.45
C LYS A 572 10.18 14.00 -18.82
N GLY A 573 9.38 12.93 -18.88
CA GLY A 573 9.22 12.05 -20.04
C GLY A 573 9.65 10.57 -19.87
N ASP A 574 10.09 10.13 -18.68
CA ASP A 574 10.49 8.72 -18.44
C ASP A 574 9.32 7.72 -18.64
N ASN A 575 8.07 8.20 -18.52
CA ASN A 575 6.83 7.49 -18.82
C ASN A 575 6.75 6.07 -18.23
N PHE A 576 7.45 5.81 -17.12
CA PHE A 576 7.67 4.47 -16.57
C PHE A 576 6.37 3.70 -16.30
N HIS A 577 5.34 4.38 -15.79
CA HIS A 577 4.03 3.78 -15.50
C HIS A 577 3.24 3.38 -16.75
N ARG A 578 3.66 3.78 -17.97
CA ARG A 578 2.86 3.54 -19.18
C ARG A 578 2.95 2.11 -19.67
N HIS A 579 1.81 1.61 -20.14
CA HIS A 579 1.64 0.24 -20.63
C HIS A 579 2.65 -0.19 -21.70
N LEU A 580 3.17 0.73 -22.52
CA LEU A 580 4.17 0.45 -23.56
C LEU A 580 5.55 0.01 -23.00
N HIS A 581 5.76 0.18 -21.70
CA HIS A 581 6.98 -0.21 -21.02
C HIS A 581 6.86 -1.54 -20.29
N HIS A 582 5.69 -2.16 -20.28
CA HIS A 582 5.43 -3.44 -19.63
C HIS A 582 5.36 -4.58 -20.65
N ASN A 583 5.33 -5.81 -20.14
CA ASN A 583 5.39 -7.01 -20.96
C ASN A 583 3.99 -7.42 -21.44
N VAL A 584 3.34 -6.58 -22.27
CA VAL A 584 1.91 -6.67 -22.63
C VAL A 584 1.69 -6.90 -24.13
N LEU A 585 0.43 -7.08 -24.54
CA LEU A 585 0.01 -6.98 -25.95
C LEU A 585 -0.72 -5.64 -26.13
N THR A 586 -0.30 -4.82 -27.09
CA THR A 586 -0.88 -3.49 -27.32
C THR A 586 -1.16 -3.19 -28.80
N ILE A 587 -1.86 -2.10 -29.06
CA ILE A 587 -2.25 -1.67 -30.40
C ILE A 587 -1.03 -1.05 -31.11
N ALA A 588 -0.83 -1.46 -32.36
CA ALA A 588 0.29 -1.03 -33.18
C ALA A 588 -0.15 -0.79 -34.63
N SER A 589 0.58 0.11 -35.30
CA SER A 589 0.35 0.46 -36.70
C SER A 589 1.31 -0.30 -37.63
N ASN A 590 2.63 -0.26 -37.35
CA ASN A 590 3.64 -0.98 -38.13
C ASN A 590 4.99 -1.08 -37.38
N CYS A 591 5.07 -1.96 -36.39
CA CYS A 591 6.29 -2.29 -35.68
C CYS A 591 7.10 -3.32 -36.48
N ASP A 592 7.95 -2.84 -37.38
CA ASP A 592 8.85 -3.71 -38.14
C ASP A 592 9.81 -4.46 -37.20
N LYS A 593 9.87 -5.78 -37.34
CA LYS A 593 10.84 -6.66 -36.66
C LYS A 593 12.29 -6.18 -36.83
N SER A 594 12.57 -5.41 -37.89
CA SER A 594 13.91 -4.90 -38.22
C SER A 594 14.29 -3.57 -37.57
N ALA A 595 13.35 -2.82 -36.97
CA ALA A 595 13.61 -1.55 -36.28
C ALA A 595 12.41 -1.14 -35.38
N PRO A 596 12.24 -1.76 -34.19
CA PRO A 596 11.18 -1.35 -33.27
C PRO A 596 11.42 0.08 -32.76
N ASP A 597 10.38 0.91 -32.82
CA ASP A 597 10.36 2.28 -32.29
C ASP A 597 9.01 2.51 -31.60
N GLU A 598 8.98 3.28 -30.50
CA GLU A 598 7.75 3.58 -29.76
C GLU A 598 6.69 4.28 -30.64
N THR A 599 7.12 5.01 -31.68
CA THR A 599 6.21 5.70 -32.60
C THR A 599 5.29 4.77 -33.39
N CYS A 600 5.60 3.47 -33.48
CA CYS A 600 4.72 2.49 -34.13
C CYS A 600 3.54 2.07 -33.24
N LEU A 601 3.58 2.38 -31.93
CA LEU A 601 2.62 1.98 -30.92
C LEU A 601 1.61 3.10 -30.64
N GLU A 602 0.38 2.72 -30.32
CA GLU A 602 -0.64 3.68 -29.92
C GLU A 602 -0.46 4.03 -28.42
N ALA A 603 0.23 5.14 -28.15
CA ALA A 603 0.61 5.53 -26.79
C ALA A 603 -0.55 5.73 -25.81
N ASN A 604 -1.77 5.93 -26.31
CA ASN A 604 -2.98 6.10 -25.51
C ASN A 604 -3.86 4.84 -25.49
N ALA A 605 -3.37 3.69 -25.97
CA ALA A 605 -4.16 2.46 -26.03
C ALA A 605 -4.65 2.00 -24.65
N GLN A 606 -3.94 2.37 -23.60
CA GLN A 606 -4.47 2.50 -22.25
C GLN A 606 -4.44 3.98 -21.86
N SER A 607 -5.56 4.49 -21.37
CA SER A 607 -5.62 5.86 -20.86
C SER A 607 -4.88 5.93 -19.53
N ASP A 608 -3.81 6.72 -19.45
CA ASP A 608 -3.44 7.32 -18.16
C ASP A 608 -4.70 8.10 -17.75
N ASN A 609 -5.22 7.90 -16.54
CA ASN A 609 -6.39 8.57 -15.95
C ASN A 609 -7.72 7.79 -16.00
N TYR A 610 -8.03 7.14 -14.87
CA TYR A 610 -9.39 7.15 -14.37
C TYR A 610 -9.67 8.55 -13.81
N VAL A 611 -10.70 9.19 -14.34
CA VAL A 611 -11.23 10.41 -13.76
C VAL A 611 -12.06 10.01 -12.54
N VAL A 612 -11.52 10.26 -11.34
CA VAL A 612 -12.34 10.18 -10.13
C VAL A 612 -13.21 11.43 -10.12
N SER A 613 -14.48 11.24 -10.48
CA SER A 613 -15.46 12.31 -10.42
C SER A 613 -15.66 12.78 -8.98
N VAL A 614 -16.06 14.03 -8.79
CA VAL A 614 -16.45 14.57 -7.47
C VAL A 614 -17.53 13.70 -6.80
N GLN A 615 -18.39 13.05 -7.59
CA GLN A 615 -19.41 12.11 -7.08
C GLN A 615 -18.81 10.81 -6.53
N GLU A 616 -17.75 10.29 -7.15
CA GLU A 616 -17.03 9.12 -6.65
C GLU A 616 -16.24 9.47 -5.38
N ILE A 617 -15.64 10.66 -5.32
CA ILE A 617 -15.03 11.20 -4.09
C ILE A 617 -16.08 11.31 -2.98
N ARG A 618 -17.27 11.86 -3.29
CA ARG A 618 -18.41 11.93 -2.37
C ARG A 618 -18.79 10.54 -1.87
N LYS A 619 -18.97 9.57 -2.76
CA LYS A 619 -19.35 8.21 -2.39
C LYS A 619 -18.29 7.56 -1.49
N ARG A 620 -17.00 7.75 -1.78
CA ARG A 620 -15.89 7.29 -0.91
C ARG A 620 -15.94 7.94 0.47
N MET A 621 -16.18 9.25 0.53
CA MET A 621 -16.35 10.01 1.77
C MET A 621 -17.61 9.59 2.56
N GLU A 622 -18.69 9.20 1.89
CA GLU A 622 -19.95 8.73 2.49
C GLU A 622 -19.87 7.26 2.97
N GLU A 623 -19.25 6.37 2.19
CA GLU A 623 -18.91 5.00 2.64
C GLU A 623 -18.00 5.06 3.87
N PHE A 624 -17.11 6.05 3.91
CA PHE A 624 -16.25 6.32 5.06
C PHE A 624 -17.01 6.88 6.27
N SER A 625 -17.84 7.91 6.09
CA SER A 625 -18.58 8.55 7.18
C SER A 625 -19.64 7.64 7.81
N GLY A 626 -20.08 6.59 7.10
CA GLY A 626 -20.97 5.55 7.60
C GLY A 626 -20.48 4.83 8.86
N TYR A 627 -19.19 4.95 9.22
CA TYR A 627 -18.60 4.36 10.43
C TYR A 627 -18.16 5.37 11.50
N ALA A 628 -18.24 6.69 11.25
CA ALA A 628 -17.81 7.72 12.21
C ALA A 628 -18.80 8.92 12.26
N PRO A 629 -19.75 8.96 13.21
CA PRO A 629 -20.63 10.12 13.38
C PRO A 629 -19.89 11.28 14.08
N GLY A 630 -20.00 12.52 13.55
CA GLY A 630 -19.43 13.72 14.21
C GLY A 630 -19.16 14.93 13.31
N ALA A 631 -18.48 15.95 13.84
CA ALA A 631 -18.09 17.22 13.18
C ALA A 631 -17.39 17.05 11.82
N SER A 632 -16.76 15.89 11.62
CA SER A 632 -16.22 15.41 10.35
C SER A 632 -17.27 15.39 9.24
N TRP A 633 -18.55 15.06 9.53
CA TRP A 633 -19.63 15.12 8.55
C TRP A 633 -19.97 16.55 8.13
N SER A 634 -19.91 17.51 9.05
CA SER A 634 -20.13 18.94 8.74
C SER A 634 -18.98 19.53 7.91
N LEU A 635 -17.74 19.14 8.22
CA LEU A 635 -16.54 19.45 7.43
C LEU A 635 -16.60 18.83 6.03
N LEU A 636 -16.90 17.53 5.95
CA LEU A 636 -17.09 16.80 4.70
C LEU A 636 -18.23 17.42 3.89
N SER A 637 -19.35 17.80 4.52
CA SER A 637 -20.48 18.46 3.85
C SER A 637 -20.11 19.86 3.31
N PHE A 638 -19.34 20.65 4.07
CA PHE A 638 -18.81 21.94 3.62
C PHE A 638 -17.86 21.80 2.43
N LEU A 639 -16.95 20.82 2.50
CA LEU A 639 -16.02 20.47 1.41
C LEU A 639 -16.78 19.95 0.18
N LEU A 640 -17.79 19.10 0.35
CA LEU A 640 -18.63 18.57 -0.72
C LEU A 640 -19.38 19.69 -1.45
N VAL A 641 -19.93 20.68 -0.73
CA VAL A 641 -20.59 21.85 -1.34
C VAL A 641 -19.58 22.74 -2.09
N HIS A 642 -18.34 22.84 -1.63
CA HIS A 642 -17.28 23.61 -2.32
C HIS A 642 -16.66 22.86 -3.50
N PHE A 643 -16.48 21.54 -3.43
CA PHE A 643 -16.04 20.71 -4.56
C PHE A 643 -17.09 20.70 -5.69
N ASP A 644 -18.38 20.67 -5.34
CA ASP A 644 -19.49 20.83 -6.30
C ASP A 644 -19.44 22.19 -7.04
N LEU A 645 -18.83 23.24 -6.44
CA LEU A 645 -18.65 24.57 -7.03
C LEU A 645 -17.37 24.72 -7.87
N LEU A 646 -16.33 23.91 -7.59
CA LEU A 646 -15.01 24.01 -8.24
C LEU A 646 -14.88 23.13 -9.50
N GLY A 647 -15.82 22.22 -9.74
CA GLY A 647 -16.10 21.65 -11.06
C GLY A 647 -14.94 20.94 -11.76
N ASN A 648 -13.99 20.34 -11.05
CA ASN A 648 -12.90 19.60 -11.67
C ASN A 648 -12.80 18.17 -11.16
N ASP A 649 -12.95 17.27 -12.12
CA ASP A 649 -12.61 15.87 -12.08
C ASP A 649 -11.11 15.64 -11.72
N PHE A 650 -10.82 14.65 -10.87
CA PHE A 650 -9.44 14.33 -10.48
C PHE A 650 -8.87 13.25 -11.40
N ASN A 651 -7.76 13.59 -12.07
CA ASN A 651 -6.98 12.65 -12.85
C ASN A 651 -6.09 11.82 -11.93
N VAL A 652 -6.16 10.50 -12.05
CA VAL A 652 -5.34 9.58 -11.25
C VAL A 652 -4.54 8.65 -12.15
N GLU A 653 -3.24 8.54 -11.91
CA GLU A 653 -2.37 7.63 -12.67
C GLU A 653 -2.78 6.16 -12.40
N GLY A 654 -2.97 5.37 -13.46
CA GLY A 654 -3.41 3.97 -13.39
C GLY A 654 -3.88 3.40 -14.73
N GLY A 655 -3.85 2.08 -14.89
CA GLY A 655 -4.35 1.35 -16.08
C GLY A 655 -5.81 0.95 -15.97
N THR A 656 -6.41 0.38 -17.03
CA THR A 656 -7.78 -0.20 -16.95
C THR A 656 -7.75 -1.56 -16.24
N GLU A 657 -8.83 -1.94 -15.55
CA GLU A 657 -8.92 -3.22 -14.83
C GLU A 657 -8.66 -4.45 -15.72
N ALA A 658 -8.15 -5.52 -15.11
CA ALA A 658 -8.08 -6.85 -15.71
C ALA A 658 -8.74 -7.89 -14.80
N THR A 659 -9.56 -8.77 -15.38
CA THR A 659 -10.34 -9.76 -14.62
C THR A 659 -9.95 -11.18 -15.00
N ILE A 660 -9.65 -12.02 -14.01
CA ILE A 660 -9.54 -13.47 -14.21
C ILE A 660 -10.90 -14.02 -14.64
N VAL A 661 -10.94 -14.59 -15.85
CA VAL A 661 -12.14 -15.18 -16.46
C VAL A 661 -12.16 -16.69 -16.38
N ASP A 662 -11.00 -17.34 -16.28
CA ASP A 662 -10.92 -18.80 -16.11
C ASP A 662 -9.62 -19.25 -15.41
N SER A 663 -9.64 -20.45 -14.86
CA SER A 663 -8.47 -21.09 -14.25
C SER A 663 -8.51 -22.61 -14.44
N LEU A 664 -7.34 -23.21 -14.65
CA LEU A 664 -7.18 -24.65 -14.82
C LEU A 664 -6.24 -25.21 -13.74
N GLN A 665 -6.67 -26.31 -13.10
CA GLN A 665 -5.81 -27.15 -12.26
C GLN A 665 -6.10 -28.63 -12.55
N ASN A 666 -5.29 -29.25 -13.42
CA ASN A 666 -5.39 -30.67 -13.75
C ASN A 666 -4.13 -31.41 -13.29
N ILE A 667 -4.26 -32.18 -12.21
CA ILE A 667 -3.16 -32.92 -11.58
C ILE A 667 -2.67 -34.06 -12.48
N GLU A 668 -3.57 -34.74 -13.20
CA GLU A 668 -3.22 -35.91 -14.02
C GLU A 668 -2.36 -35.53 -15.23
N MET A 669 -2.65 -34.37 -15.83
CA MET A 669 -1.88 -33.81 -16.95
C MET A 669 -0.73 -32.90 -16.51
N ASP A 670 -0.55 -32.68 -15.21
CA ASP A 670 0.33 -31.67 -14.61
C ASP A 670 0.16 -30.30 -15.31
N ALA A 671 -1.10 -29.88 -15.47
CA ALA A 671 -1.47 -28.66 -16.16
C ALA A 671 -2.06 -27.63 -15.19
N ARG A 672 -1.58 -26.40 -15.27
CA ARG A 672 -2.01 -25.27 -14.43
C ARG A 672 -2.09 -24.01 -15.26
N GLY A 673 -3.20 -23.28 -15.22
CA GLY A 673 -3.33 -22.07 -16.02
C GLY A 673 -4.31 -21.06 -15.44
N TYR A 674 -4.17 -19.81 -15.88
CA TYR A 674 -5.08 -18.72 -15.60
C TYR A 674 -5.28 -17.91 -16.87
N THR A 675 -6.51 -17.47 -17.10
CA THR A 675 -6.82 -16.55 -18.18
C THR A 675 -7.45 -15.29 -17.63
N ALA A 676 -6.89 -14.15 -18.04
CA ALA A 676 -7.36 -12.83 -17.68
C ALA A 676 -7.82 -12.07 -18.93
N LYS A 677 -8.85 -11.26 -18.75
CA LYS A 677 -9.41 -10.38 -19.78
C LYS A 677 -9.11 -8.93 -19.43
N HIS A 678 -8.67 -8.17 -20.43
CA HIS A 678 -8.41 -6.74 -20.33
C HIS A 678 -8.87 -6.01 -21.59
N ALA A 679 -9.18 -4.73 -21.48
CA ALA A 679 -9.71 -3.90 -22.56
C ALA A 679 -8.80 -2.69 -22.82
N LEU A 680 -8.41 -2.54 -24.08
CA LEU A 680 -7.67 -1.40 -24.62
C LEU A 680 -8.61 -0.49 -25.41
N THR A 681 -8.30 0.81 -25.41
CA THR A 681 -9.01 1.82 -26.19
C THR A 681 -8.26 2.09 -27.49
N LYS A 682 -8.99 2.16 -28.60
CA LYS A 682 -8.45 2.43 -29.93
C LYS A 682 -9.04 3.71 -30.49
N TYR A 683 -8.19 4.64 -30.92
CA TYR A 683 -8.56 5.98 -31.39
C TYR A 683 -8.52 6.11 -32.93
N ASP A 684 -8.92 5.05 -33.65
CA ASP A 684 -8.88 5.02 -35.12
C ASP A 684 -10.08 5.71 -35.80
N LYS A 685 -11.06 6.21 -35.03
CA LYS A 685 -12.31 6.82 -35.51
C LYS A 685 -12.72 8.03 -34.66
N LEU A 686 -13.70 8.80 -35.16
CA LEU A 686 -14.38 9.89 -34.43
C LEU A 686 -14.93 9.45 -33.05
N ILE A 687 -15.22 8.15 -32.88
CA ILE A 687 -15.65 7.54 -31.63
C ILE A 687 -14.64 6.44 -31.28
N PRO A 688 -13.98 6.50 -30.11
CA PRO A 688 -13.06 5.45 -29.67
C PRO A 688 -13.75 4.07 -29.65
N SER A 689 -13.02 3.03 -30.02
CA SER A 689 -13.49 1.64 -29.97
C SER A 689 -12.68 0.82 -28.97
N THR A 690 -13.19 -0.33 -28.55
CA THR A 690 -12.53 -1.18 -27.54
C THR A 690 -11.99 -2.46 -28.16
N VAL A 691 -10.71 -2.73 -27.93
CA VAL A 691 -10.06 -3.99 -28.25
C VAL A 691 -9.91 -4.80 -26.98
N THR A 692 -10.45 -6.02 -26.96
CA THR A 692 -10.30 -6.91 -25.81
C THR A 692 -9.17 -7.89 -26.05
N ASN A 693 -8.32 -8.11 -25.04
CA ASN A 693 -7.36 -9.20 -25.04
C ASN A 693 -7.65 -10.21 -23.93
N HIS A 694 -7.62 -11.50 -24.29
CA HIS A 694 -7.58 -12.62 -23.35
C HIS A 694 -6.15 -13.13 -23.29
N ARG A 695 -5.45 -12.85 -22.19
CA ARG A 695 -4.11 -13.39 -21.95
C ARG A 695 -4.19 -14.56 -20.99
N SER A 696 -3.56 -15.67 -21.37
CA SER A 696 -3.44 -16.86 -20.53
C SER A 696 -1.97 -17.11 -20.18
N ILE A 697 -1.70 -17.38 -18.90
CA ILE A 697 -0.46 -18.04 -18.47
C ILE A 697 -0.77 -19.51 -18.18
N LEU A 698 0.11 -20.40 -18.61
CA LEU A 698 -0.11 -21.84 -18.51
C LEU A 698 1.20 -22.57 -18.30
N TYR A 699 1.20 -23.56 -17.42
CA TYR A 699 2.19 -24.63 -17.37
C TYR A 699 1.56 -25.91 -17.88
N PHE A 700 2.17 -26.53 -18.90
CA PHE A 700 1.72 -27.79 -19.46
C PHE A 700 2.87 -28.50 -20.16
N GLY A 701 3.04 -29.79 -19.85
CA GLY A 701 4.01 -30.65 -20.52
C GLY A 701 5.45 -30.19 -20.36
N GLY A 702 5.87 -29.77 -19.17
CA GLY A 702 7.24 -29.30 -18.93
C GLY A 702 7.53 -27.88 -19.43
N ASN A 703 6.51 -27.17 -19.92
CA ASN A 703 6.65 -25.88 -20.58
C ASN A 703 5.76 -24.81 -19.96
N PHE A 704 6.28 -23.59 -19.91
CA PHE A 704 5.50 -22.38 -19.70
C PHE A 704 5.01 -21.81 -21.03
N TRP A 705 3.79 -21.30 -21.00
CA TRP A 705 3.09 -20.73 -22.14
C TRP A 705 2.47 -19.40 -21.77
N VAL A 706 2.62 -18.40 -22.65
CA VAL A 706 1.84 -17.16 -22.59
C VAL A 706 1.08 -17.04 -23.89
N ILE A 707 -0.25 -16.97 -23.79
CA ILE A 707 -1.15 -17.06 -24.94
C ILE A 707 -2.04 -15.83 -24.96
N ASP A 708 -1.90 -15.02 -26.00
CA ASP A 708 -2.77 -13.87 -26.25
C ASP A 708 -3.80 -14.22 -27.33
N ARG A 709 -5.09 -13.94 -27.05
CA ARG A 709 -6.21 -14.10 -27.98
C ARG A 709 -6.99 -12.78 -28.08
N PRO A 710 -6.46 -11.77 -28.80
CA PRO A 710 -7.13 -10.50 -28.96
C PRO A 710 -8.38 -10.57 -29.86
N SER A 711 -9.28 -9.60 -29.69
CA SER A 711 -10.43 -9.40 -30.57
C SER A 711 -10.06 -8.82 -31.93
N GLU A 712 -8.84 -8.26 -32.06
CA GLU A 712 -8.30 -7.73 -33.31
C GLU A 712 -6.98 -8.40 -33.68
N GLN A 713 -6.70 -8.49 -34.98
CA GLN A 713 -5.44 -9.03 -35.50
C GLN A 713 -4.37 -7.94 -35.62
N GLY A 714 -3.10 -8.34 -35.66
CA GLY A 714 -2.02 -7.39 -35.95
C GLY A 714 -1.64 -6.49 -34.79
N MET A 715 -1.93 -6.89 -33.55
CA MET A 715 -1.41 -6.21 -32.35
C MET A 715 0.09 -6.44 -32.17
N ALA A 716 0.78 -5.62 -31.39
CA ALA A 716 2.20 -5.79 -31.06
C ALA A 716 2.40 -6.45 -29.68
N TRP A 717 3.30 -7.42 -29.63
CA TRP A 717 3.73 -8.09 -28.41
C TRP A 717 4.98 -7.41 -27.87
N LEU A 718 4.89 -6.92 -26.63
CA LEU A 718 5.95 -6.18 -25.94
C LEU A 718 6.60 -7.04 -24.86
N ALA A 719 7.92 -6.97 -24.77
CA ALA A 719 8.63 -7.55 -23.64
C ALA A 719 9.98 -6.89 -23.38
N ASN A 720 10.40 -6.96 -22.14
CA ASN A 720 11.67 -6.51 -21.60
C ASN A 720 12.48 -7.74 -21.18
N SER A 721 13.74 -7.81 -21.58
CA SER A 721 14.64 -8.91 -21.24
C SER A 721 16.00 -8.39 -20.84
N SER A 722 16.69 -9.10 -19.95
CA SER A 722 18.10 -8.82 -19.66
C SER A 722 19.03 -9.23 -20.81
N GLU A 723 18.53 -10.01 -21.77
CA GLU A 723 19.29 -10.53 -22.90
C GLU A 723 18.84 -9.94 -24.23
N LYS A 724 19.81 -9.65 -25.09
CA LYS A 724 19.57 -9.07 -26.42
C LYS A 724 18.90 -10.05 -27.39
N TYR A 725 19.01 -11.35 -27.15
CA TYR A 725 18.54 -12.40 -28.07
C TYR A 725 17.81 -13.51 -27.29
N TRP A 726 16.54 -13.77 -27.64
CA TRP A 726 15.72 -14.79 -26.99
C TRP A 726 16.12 -16.23 -27.31
N GLU A 727 16.66 -16.47 -28.51
CA GLU A 727 17.17 -17.80 -28.90
C GLU A 727 18.22 -18.32 -27.91
N GLY A 728 19.10 -17.44 -27.42
CA GLY A 728 20.16 -17.81 -26.47
C GLY A 728 19.67 -18.22 -25.09
N ILE A 729 18.43 -17.87 -24.73
CA ILE A 729 17.83 -18.21 -23.43
C ILE A 729 16.69 -19.22 -23.50
N GLY A 730 16.20 -19.53 -24.71
CA GLY A 730 15.17 -20.55 -24.97
C GLY A 730 13.73 -20.04 -24.91
N ILE A 731 13.51 -18.76 -25.23
CA ILE A 731 12.16 -18.19 -25.41
C ILE A 731 11.80 -18.22 -26.89
N HIS A 732 10.62 -18.72 -27.20
CA HIS A 732 10.06 -18.79 -28.56
C HIS A 732 8.73 -18.03 -28.62
N LEU A 733 8.49 -17.25 -29.69
CA LEU A 733 7.23 -16.50 -29.87
C LEU A 733 6.62 -16.78 -31.24
N TYR A 734 5.35 -17.17 -31.30
CA TYR A 734 4.68 -17.57 -32.54
C TYR A 734 3.45 -16.71 -32.84
N GLY A 735 3.28 -16.31 -34.10
CA GLY A 735 2.12 -15.59 -34.63
C GLY A 735 1.35 -16.38 -35.69
N SER A 736 1.09 -15.80 -36.85
CA SER A 736 0.38 -16.45 -37.96
C SER A 736 1.23 -17.49 -38.70
N LEU A 737 2.55 -17.26 -38.81
CA LEU A 737 3.47 -18.13 -39.54
C LEU A 737 4.00 -19.29 -38.67
N LEU A 738 4.57 -20.32 -39.31
CA LEU A 738 5.23 -21.44 -38.61
C LEU A 738 6.55 -21.04 -37.95
N GLU A 739 7.20 -20.01 -38.47
CA GLU A 739 8.48 -19.51 -37.98
C GLU A 739 8.33 -18.83 -36.62
N ASP A 740 9.37 -18.97 -35.81
CA ASP A 740 9.51 -18.26 -34.55
C ASP A 740 9.81 -16.78 -34.82
N LEU A 741 8.94 -15.91 -34.32
CA LEU A 741 9.05 -14.45 -34.44
C LEU A 741 10.17 -13.88 -33.56
N GLY A 742 10.58 -14.59 -32.50
CA GLY A 742 11.65 -14.19 -31.59
C GLY A 742 13.05 -14.37 -32.18
N ILE A 743 13.21 -15.29 -33.13
CA ILE A 743 14.50 -15.51 -33.82
C ILE A 743 14.79 -14.32 -34.73
N GLY A 744 15.91 -13.64 -34.48
CA GLY A 744 16.35 -12.47 -35.25
C GLY A 744 15.61 -11.17 -34.93
N ALA A 745 14.70 -11.15 -33.93
CA ALA A 745 14.06 -9.94 -33.47
C ALA A 745 15.11 -8.94 -32.94
N LYS A 746 15.03 -7.68 -33.36
CA LYS A 746 15.88 -6.63 -32.79
C LYS A 746 15.27 -6.09 -31.51
N SER A 747 16.12 -5.80 -30.53
CA SER A 747 15.75 -5.09 -29.31
C SER A 747 16.29 -3.66 -29.31
N VAL A 748 15.62 -2.74 -28.62
CA VAL A 748 16.17 -1.44 -28.25
C VAL A 748 16.80 -1.55 -26.85
N PRO A 749 18.11 -1.32 -26.68
CA PRO A 749 18.72 -1.24 -25.36
C PRO A 749 18.14 -0.07 -24.56
N ARG A 750 17.76 -0.33 -23.32
CA ARG A 750 17.36 0.65 -22.32
C ARG A 750 18.24 0.45 -21.10
N GLU A 751 18.99 1.48 -20.76
CA GLU A 751 19.73 1.53 -19.50
C GLU A 751 18.85 2.15 -18.44
N ILE A 752 18.59 1.40 -17.37
CA ILE A 752 17.66 1.83 -16.32
C ILE A 752 18.47 1.98 -15.04
N PRO A 753 18.79 3.21 -14.62
CA PRO A 753 19.49 3.45 -13.37
C PRO A 753 18.66 2.89 -12.22
N GLN A 754 19.18 1.98 -11.40
CA GLN A 754 18.45 1.38 -10.27
C GLN A 754 18.67 2.12 -8.94
N GLY A 755 19.62 3.06 -8.90
CA GLY A 755 19.96 3.78 -7.66
C GLY A 755 20.24 2.84 -6.49
N SER A 756 19.98 3.26 -5.24
CA SER A 756 20.04 2.36 -4.07
C SER A 756 18.83 1.44 -3.93
N SER A 757 17.87 1.50 -4.85
CA SER A 757 16.54 0.92 -4.67
C SER A 757 16.50 -0.59 -4.86
N ARG A 758 17.49 -1.24 -5.48
CA ARG A 758 17.46 -2.70 -5.68
C ARG A 758 18.84 -3.32 -5.42
N THR A 759 18.99 -3.98 -4.27
CA THR A 759 20.25 -4.61 -3.80
C THR A 759 20.50 -5.97 -4.45
N ASP A 760 19.49 -6.53 -5.13
CA ASP A 760 19.53 -7.73 -5.94
C ASP A 760 20.08 -7.51 -7.35
N TYR A 761 20.74 -6.39 -7.64
CA TYR A 761 21.51 -6.21 -8.87
C TYR A 761 23.00 -6.10 -8.56
N PRO A 762 23.90 -6.67 -9.38
CA PRO A 762 25.32 -6.67 -9.07
C PRO A 762 25.84 -5.23 -8.95
N GLU A 763 26.83 -5.01 -8.10
CA GLU A 763 27.64 -3.79 -8.04
C GLU A 763 28.42 -3.61 -9.37
N ARG A 764 27.72 -3.31 -10.46
CA ARG A 764 28.33 -2.57 -11.57
C ARG A 764 28.46 -1.15 -11.08
N SER A 765 29.59 -0.52 -11.37
CA SER A 765 30.03 0.78 -10.85
C SER A 765 29.10 1.99 -11.08
N ASN A 766 27.87 1.80 -11.58
CA ASN A 766 26.83 2.82 -11.75
C ASN A 766 25.39 2.33 -11.43
N LYS A 767 25.21 1.12 -10.89
CA LYS A 767 23.89 0.51 -10.58
C LYS A 767 22.87 0.63 -11.73
N ILE A 768 23.23 0.20 -12.94
CA ILE A 768 22.37 0.24 -14.13
C ILE A 768 21.85 -1.17 -14.44
N LEU A 769 20.53 -1.31 -14.60
CA LEU A 769 19.89 -2.51 -15.11
C LEU A 769 19.98 -2.51 -16.66
N PRO A 770 20.72 -3.46 -17.27
CA PRO A 770 20.65 -3.65 -18.70
C PRO A 770 19.29 -4.25 -19.05
N ASN A 771 18.53 -3.53 -19.85
CA ASN A 771 17.23 -3.99 -20.32
C ASN A 771 17.15 -3.89 -21.85
N HIS A 772 16.56 -4.89 -22.48
CA HIS A 772 16.37 -4.98 -23.93
C HIS A 772 14.88 -5.01 -24.20
N TRP A 773 14.37 -3.93 -24.78
CA TRP A 773 12.96 -3.77 -25.09
C TRP A 773 12.66 -4.31 -26.49
N PHE A 774 11.68 -5.20 -26.59
CA PHE A 774 11.21 -5.84 -27.82
C PHE A 774 9.78 -5.36 -28.11
N ALA A 775 9.52 -5.02 -29.37
CA ALA A 775 8.18 -4.78 -29.89
C ALA A 775 8.01 -5.56 -31.21
N ILE A 776 7.22 -6.63 -31.17
CA ILE A 776 7.09 -7.57 -32.29
C ILE A 776 5.64 -7.59 -32.78
N GLN A 777 5.43 -7.26 -34.05
CA GLN A 777 4.11 -7.31 -34.71
C GLN A 777 4.09 -8.32 -35.86
N ASP A 778 3.01 -9.09 -35.92
CA ASP A 778 2.59 -9.89 -37.07
C ASP A 778 1.18 -9.44 -37.46
N ASN A 779 1.10 -8.69 -38.57
CA ASN A 779 -0.14 -8.07 -39.07
C ASN A 779 -1.28 -9.05 -39.36
N LYS A 780 -0.99 -10.36 -39.44
CA LYS A 780 -1.99 -11.42 -39.69
C LYS A 780 -2.27 -12.27 -38.46
N ALA A 781 -1.53 -12.10 -37.37
CA ALA A 781 -1.72 -12.88 -36.16
C ALA A 781 -3.04 -12.52 -35.47
N LYS A 782 -3.91 -13.52 -35.30
CA LYS A 782 -5.10 -13.46 -34.43
C LYS A 782 -4.82 -13.98 -33.02
N THR A 783 -3.67 -14.61 -32.84
CA THR A 783 -3.19 -15.14 -31.57
C THR A 783 -1.68 -14.99 -31.52
N TYR A 784 -1.12 -14.78 -30.33
CA TYR A 784 0.31 -14.91 -30.08
C TYR A 784 0.52 -16.00 -29.04
N VAL A 785 1.56 -16.81 -29.22
CA VAL A 785 1.91 -17.89 -28.30
C VAL A 785 3.40 -17.83 -28.02
N MET A 786 3.76 -17.49 -26.78
CA MET A 786 5.12 -17.63 -26.27
C MET A 786 5.26 -18.98 -25.57
N ASN A 787 6.42 -19.61 -25.74
CA ASN A 787 6.79 -20.87 -25.09
C ASN A 787 8.19 -20.77 -24.46
N TYR A 788 8.34 -21.37 -23.28
CA TYR A 788 9.61 -21.58 -22.60
C TYR A 788 9.66 -22.97 -21.95
N SER A 789 10.68 -23.77 -22.28
CA SER A 789 10.87 -25.13 -21.75
C SER A 789 11.61 -25.12 -20.41
N VAL A 790 11.04 -25.76 -19.38
CA VAL A 790 11.62 -25.86 -18.03
C VAL A 790 12.53 -27.07 -17.90
N ASP A 791 12.11 -28.21 -18.45
CA ASP A 791 12.78 -29.51 -18.31
C ASP A 791 13.42 -30.00 -19.62
N GLY A 792 13.45 -29.16 -20.65
CA GLY A 792 13.99 -29.49 -21.97
C GLY A 792 13.00 -30.22 -22.88
N GLU A 793 11.75 -30.46 -22.46
CA GLU A 793 10.71 -30.93 -23.36
C GLU A 793 10.47 -29.87 -24.45
N VAL A 794 10.73 -30.22 -25.71
CA VAL A 794 10.59 -29.32 -26.86
C VAL A 794 9.24 -29.52 -27.53
N PHE A 795 8.51 -28.43 -27.67
CA PHE A 795 7.33 -28.33 -28.52
C PHE A 795 7.65 -27.66 -29.85
N SER A 796 6.98 -28.10 -30.90
CA SER A 796 7.07 -27.52 -32.23
C SER A 796 5.69 -27.17 -32.77
N LYS A 797 5.59 -26.03 -33.45
CA LYS A 797 4.37 -25.62 -34.14
C LYS A 797 4.12 -26.52 -35.36
N THR A 798 2.88 -26.95 -35.54
CA THR A 798 2.49 -27.90 -36.60
C THR A 798 1.21 -27.45 -37.33
N SER A 799 1.21 -27.59 -38.65
CA SER A 799 0.00 -27.45 -39.48
C SER A 799 -0.84 -28.73 -39.57
N THR A 800 -0.30 -29.87 -39.15
CA THR A 800 -1.00 -31.17 -39.17
C THR A 800 -2.19 -31.15 -38.21
N ARG A 801 -3.40 -31.41 -38.73
CA ARG A 801 -4.67 -31.33 -37.97
C ARG A 801 -4.79 -30.03 -37.18
N CYS A 802 -4.42 -28.93 -37.83
CA CYS A 802 -4.56 -27.60 -37.26
C CYS A 802 -5.50 -26.80 -38.17
N PRO A 803 -6.68 -26.40 -37.67
CA PRO A 803 -7.60 -25.56 -38.43
C PRO A 803 -6.95 -24.22 -38.83
N GLU A 804 -7.53 -23.58 -39.84
CA GLU A 804 -7.06 -22.28 -40.30
C GLU A 804 -7.13 -21.25 -39.15
N TYR A 805 -6.09 -20.41 -39.03
CA TYR A 805 -5.88 -19.42 -37.96
C TYR A 805 -5.63 -19.98 -36.56
N PHE A 806 -5.60 -21.30 -36.37
CA PHE A 806 -5.26 -21.90 -35.08
C PHE A 806 -3.74 -22.03 -34.95
N GLN A 807 -3.25 -22.01 -33.71
CA GLN A 807 -1.87 -22.39 -33.43
C GLN A 807 -1.86 -23.73 -32.70
N CYS A 808 -1.25 -24.74 -33.33
CA CYS A 808 -1.17 -26.09 -32.76
C CYS A 808 0.28 -26.47 -32.52
N PHE A 809 0.55 -27.04 -31.36
CA PHE A 809 1.88 -27.46 -30.93
C PHE A 809 1.87 -28.92 -30.54
N VAL A 810 2.92 -29.64 -30.90
CA VAL A 810 3.14 -31.03 -30.52
C VAL A 810 4.56 -31.17 -29.99
N ASN A 811 4.70 -31.95 -28.91
CA ASN A 811 6.01 -32.24 -28.35
C ASN A 811 6.78 -33.27 -29.20
N THR A 812 8.09 -33.40 -28.94
CA THR A 812 8.97 -34.32 -29.69
C THR A 812 8.47 -35.77 -29.67
N GLY A 813 7.90 -36.22 -28.55
CA GLY A 813 7.32 -37.57 -28.39
C GLY A 813 5.97 -37.80 -29.09
N LYS A 814 5.31 -36.74 -29.57
CA LYS A 814 3.96 -36.76 -30.17
C LYS A 814 2.85 -37.33 -29.27
N ASP A 815 3.07 -37.24 -27.97
CA ASP A 815 2.18 -37.68 -26.90
C ASP A 815 1.57 -36.53 -26.10
N LYS A 816 1.98 -35.28 -26.37
CA LYS A 816 1.38 -34.06 -25.83
C LYS A 816 1.04 -33.10 -26.98
N ARG A 817 -0.09 -32.41 -26.86
CA ARG A 817 -0.55 -31.44 -27.85
C ARG A 817 -1.20 -30.23 -27.16
N LEU A 818 -0.94 -29.05 -27.69
CA LEU A 818 -1.62 -27.81 -27.32
C LEU A 818 -2.29 -27.23 -28.56
N VAL A 819 -3.55 -26.81 -28.45
CA VAL A 819 -4.32 -26.20 -29.54
C VAL A 819 -4.89 -24.87 -29.06
N VAL A 820 -4.50 -23.80 -29.74
CA VAL A 820 -4.90 -22.43 -29.42
C VAL A 820 -5.78 -21.90 -30.55
N PRO A 821 -7.11 -21.83 -30.36
CA PRO A 821 -8.02 -21.18 -31.30
C PRO A 821 -7.97 -19.65 -31.16
N PRO A 822 -8.39 -18.86 -32.17
CA PRO A 822 -8.79 -17.48 -31.95
C PRO A 822 -9.93 -17.38 -30.93
N GLN A 823 -10.06 -16.24 -30.25
CA GLN A 823 -11.04 -16.07 -29.19
C GLN A 823 -12.48 -16.29 -29.68
N GLY A 824 -13.26 -17.09 -28.94
CA GLY A 824 -14.68 -17.36 -29.22
C GLY A 824 -14.96 -18.26 -30.43
N VAL A 825 -13.94 -18.84 -31.05
CA VAL A 825 -14.12 -19.74 -32.20
C VAL A 825 -14.36 -21.17 -31.72
N LYS A 826 -15.55 -21.71 -32.02
CA LYS A 826 -15.91 -23.11 -31.76
C LYS A 826 -15.25 -24.07 -32.75
N TYR A 827 -14.82 -25.22 -32.27
CA TYR A 827 -14.23 -26.29 -33.08
C TYR A 827 -14.51 -27.67 -32.51
N ARG A 828 -14.59 -28.68 -33.38
CA ARG A 828 -14.75 -30.08 -32.98
C ARG A 828 -13.41 -30.65 -32.54
N VAL A 829 -13.37 -31.43 -31.45
CA VAL A 829 -12.14 -32.13 -31.03
C VAL A 829 -11.59 -33.03 -32.14
N SER A 830 -12.47 -33.61 -32.97
CA SER A 830 -12.06 -34.43 -34.13
C SER A 830 -11.33 -33.70 -35.23
N SER A 831 -11.42 -32.38 -35.31
CA SER A 831 -10.65 -31.59 -36.30
C SER A 831 -9.17 -31.47 -35.89
N VAL A 832 -8.86 -31.66 -34.61
CA VAL A 832 -7.53 -31.40 -34.04
C VAL A 832 -6.87 -32.62 -33.41
N LEU A 833 -7.65 -33.64 -33.02
CA LEU A 833 -7.17 -34.90 -32.45
C LEU A 833 -7.65 -36.12 -33.23
N GLU A 834 -6.89 -37.21 -33.10
CA GLU A 834 -7.27 -38.57 -33.51
C GLU A 834 -7.58 -39.39 -32.26
N ARG A 835 -8.29 -40.52 -32.37
CA ARG A 835 -8.38 -41.54 -31.30
C ARG A 835 -8.58 -40.96 -29.90
N PHE A 836 -9.72 -40.29 -29.70
CA PHE A 836 -10.19 -39.74 -28.44
C PHE A 836 -11.64 -40.23 -28.21
N SER A 837 -12.16 -40.10 -26.98
CA SER A 837 -13.53 -40.49 -26.66
C SER A 837 -14.53 -39.37 -26.94
N GLY A 838 -15.67 -39.70 -27.54
CA GLY A 838 -16.76 -38.76 -27.82
C GLY A 838 -16.59 -37.97 -29.13
N SER A 839 -17.41 -36.93 -29.32
CA SER A 839 -17.26 -35.95 -30.41
C SER A 839 -17.71 -34.54 -29.99
N PRO A 840 -17.13 -33.99 -28.91
CA PRO A 840 -17.55 -32.69 -28.42
C PRO A 840 -17.00 -31.54 -29.27
N GLU A 841 -17.66 -30.39 -29.13
CA GLU A 841 -17.19 -29.10 -29.63
C GLU A 841 -16.63 -28.29 -28.47
N LEU A 842 -15.55 -27.52 -28.71
CA LEU A 842 -14.85 -26.68 -27.74
C LEU A 842 -14.72 -25.25 -28.28
N ASP A 843 -14.59 -24.24 -27.42
CA ASP A 843 -14.19 -22.87 -27.79
C ASP A 843 -12.97 -22.32 -27.03
N GLY A 844 -12.32 -23.16 -26.21
CA GLY A 844 -11.15 -22.80 -25.42
C GLY A 844 -9.82 -23.37 -25.93
N ILE A 845 -8.75 -23.06 -25.22
CA ILE A 845 -7.41 -23.61 -25.43
C ILE A 845 -7.42 -25.07 -24.97
N MET A 846 -7.21 -26.01 -25.89
CA MET A 846 -7.21 -27.43 -25.55
C MET A 846 -5.79 -27.92 -25.30
N LEU A 847 -5.61 -28.59 -24.17
CA LEU A 847 -4.40 -29.34 -23.83
C LEU A 847 -4.72 -30.81 -23.95
N ALA A 848 -3.83 -31.63 -24.51
CA ALA A 848 -4.08 -33.05 -24.66
C ALA A 848 -2.83 -33.89 -24.41
N THR A 849 -3.00 -35.02 -23.73
CA THR A 849 -1.95 -36.03 -23.49
C THR A 849 -2.42 -37.40 -23.96
N ARG A 850 -1.50 -38.26 -24.37
CA ARG A 850 -1.81 -39.65 -24.69
C ARG A 850 -1.67 -40.51 -23.44
N ASN A 851 -2.72 -41.25 -23.12
CA ASN A 851 -2.66 -42.23 -22.05
C ASN A 851 -1.93 -43.52 -22.47
N LYS A 852 -1.78 -44.48 -21.54
CA LYS A 852 -1.11 -45.78 -21.77
C LYS A 852 -1.77 -46.63 -22.87
N LYS A 853 -3.04 -46.38 -23.21
CA LYS A 853 -3.76 -47.06 -24.29
C LYS A 853 -3.63 -46.33 -25.63
N ASN A 854 -2.78 -45.30 -25.70
CA ASN A 854 -2.56 -44.48 -26.89
C ASN A 854 -3.84 -43.72 -27.35
N VAL A 855 -4.72 -43.42 -26.39
CA VAL A 855 -5.93 -42.59 -26.56
C VAL A 855 -5.63 -41.20 -26.02
N TRP A 856 -6.09 -40.16 -26.72
CA TRP A 856 -5.94 -38.79 -26.23
C TRP A 856 -6.97 -38.48 -25.16
N GLU A 857 -6.47 -37.99 -24.04
CA GLU A 857 -7.21 -37.30 -22.99
C GLU A 857 -6.91 -35.82 -23.12
N TYR A 858 -7.90 -34.96 -22.86
CA TYR A 858 -7.75 -33.53 -23.03
C TYR A 858 -8.50 -32.75 -21.96
N ASP A 859 -8.06 -31.52 -21.77
CA ASP A 859 -8.70 -30.53 -20.92
C ASP A 859 -8.73 -29.17 -21.64
N VAL A 860 -9.48 -28.21 -21.12
CA VAL A 860 -9.75 -26.92 -21.78
C VAL A 860 -9.54 -25.77 -20.80
N LEU A 861 -8.85 -24.72 -21.25
CA LEU A 861 -8.70 -23.44 -20.56
C LEU A 861 -9.36 -22.31 -21.37
N ASP A 862 -10.08 -21.42 -20.69
CA ASP A 862 -10.81 -20.27 -21.21
C ASP A 862 -11.75 -20.66 -22.37
N GLY A 863 -12.66 -21.58 -22.04
CA GLY A 863 -13.73 -22.08 -22.91
C GLY A 863 -14.52 -23.24 -22.29
N GLN A 864 -15.50 -23.76 -23.02
CA GLN A 864 -16.42 -24.81 -22.58
C GLN A 864 -16.40 -26.01 -23.50
N THR A 865 -16.83 -27.16 -22.99
CA THR A 865 -17.10 -28.37 -23.76
C THR A 865 -18.60 -28.48 -24.05
N PHE A 866 -18.96 -28.61 -25.32
CA PHE A 866 -20.34 -28.73 -25.79
C PHE A 866 -20.61 -30.14 -26.35
N GLY A 867 -21.79 -30.70 -26.05
CA GLY A 867 -22.30 -31.89 -26.73
C GLY A 867 -21.61 -33.21 -26.36
N GLU A 868 -21.15 -33.36 -25.11
CA GLU A 868 -20.50 -34.57 -24.62
C GLU A 868 -21.48 -35.77 -24.59
N TYR A 869 -21.57 -36.53 -25.68
CA TYR A 869 -22.20 -37.87 -25.64
C TYR A 869 -21.20 -38.86 -25.03
N ARG A 870 -21.21 -39.00 -23.71
CA ARG A 870 -20.51 -40.10 -23.03
C ARG A 870 -21.23 -41.41 -23.36
N TYR A 871 -20.55 -42.33 -24.02
CA TYR A 871 -20.97 -43.74 -24.10
C TYR A 871 -20.76 -44.42 -22.73
N GLU A 872 -21.36 -43.88 -21.68
CA GLU A 872 -21.42 -44.50 -20.35
C GLU A 872 -22.84 -45.01 -20.11
N ASN A 873 -23.24 -45.94 -20.96
CA ASN A 873 -24.10 -47.07 -20.62
C ASN A 873 -23.94 -48.04 -21.77
N ALA A 874 -23.35 -49.19 -21.48
CA ALA A 874 -23.40 -50.33 -22.37
C ALA A 874 -24.87 -50.53 -22.77
N VAL A 875 -25.19 -50.27 -24.04
CA VAL A 875 -26.43 -50.77 -24.62
C VAL A 875 -26.36 -52.27 -24.42
N ASP A 876 -27.24 -52.78 -23.58
CA ASP A 876 -27.40 -54.20 -23.33
C ASP A 876 -27.67 -54.87 -24.68
N LEU A 877 -26.61 -55.47 -25.24
CA LEU A 877 -26.58 -56.20 -26.50
C LEU A 877 -27.63 -57.34 -26.64
N PRO A 878 -28.33 -57.83 -25.58
CA PRO A 878 -29.47 -58.72 -25.76
C PRO A 878 -30.70 -58.07 -26.40
N ALA A 879 -30.95 -56.76 -26.20
CA ALA A 879 -32.17 -56.11 -26.67
C ALA A 879 -32.19 -55.91 -28.20
N LEU A 880 -31.03 -55.64 -28.82
CA LEU A 880 -30.91 -55.49 -30.27
C LEU A 880 -30.96 -56.82 -31.03
N ARG A 881 -30.67 -57.95 -30.37
CA ARG A 881 -30.81 -59.29 -30.97
C ARG A 881 -32.29 -59.71 -31.15
N ILE A 882 -33.21 -59.17 -30.34
CA ILE A 882 -34.64 -59.50 -30.45
C ILE A 882 -35.30 -58.74 -31.61
N LEU A 883 -34.83 -57.54 -31.96
CA LEU A 883 -35.35 -56.75 -33.08
C LEU A 883 -34.83 -57.19 -34.46
N LEU A 884 -33.70 -57.89 -34.53
CA LEU A 884 -33.13 -58.43 -35.78
C LEU A 884 -33.52 -59.89 -36.07
N LEU A 885 -34.29 -60.55 -35.19
CA LEU A 885 -34.78 -61.93 -35.39
C LEU A 885 -36.29 -62.06 -35.64
N ARG A 886 -37.03 -60.96 -35.83
CA ARG A 886 -38.39 -61.00 -36.38
C ARG A 886 -38.38 -60.62 -37.86
N ARG A 887 -38.19 -61.65 -38.70
CA ARG A 887 -38.99 -61.78 -39.93
C ARG A 887 -40.44 -62.08 -39.55
#